data_AF-A0A8I1YBZ1-F1
#
_entry.id   AF-A0A8I1YBZ1-F1
#
_cell.length_a   1.000
_cell.length_b   1.000
_cell.length_c   1.000
_cell.angle_alpha   90.00
_cell.angle_beta   90.00
_cell.angle_gamma   90.00
#
_symmetry.space_group_name_H-M   'P 1'
#
loop_
_entity.id
_entity.type
_entity.pdbx_description
1 polymer ?
#
loop_
_entity_poly.entity_id
_entity_poly.type
_entity_poly.pdbx_seq_one_letter_code
_entity_poly.pdbx_strand_id
1 'polypeptide(L)'
;MKSELVKPIHLARRAVVYIRQSTTHQVVTNQESLRLQYALRQRAIELGWHEAGIDVIDADLGISGASAAQRSGFKELVGRVGLNEVGLILSIDVTRLARNCSDWYPLLDICGLHGCLIADRDGVYDPGSANGRLLLGLKGTISELELHTIRSRLTAGLLAKAERGELALTLPIGLVRDPSGVVVKDPNLEVQERLELLFETFLKLRTIAKVMREFNDRGLELPRRDRHGDLHWARATTAAVAAILKNPAYAGAFVYGRTRLRKPSEGRLPTKAPKPIEQWRIIVKDRYPPYIAWQSYGKIRGIVSDNRAEYMRNKTRGAPREGELLLQGIAWCGRCGHKMYARYKRRAEYVCNHLRSHQGLPACQYIRAPRVDAAVAQAFLTALAPAEIDALSCARRAQQQTYKAIRSNAEQQLERRRYEAALAERQFNRVDPDNRLVAAELERRWEAALKEARAAEETLARLKSPQAIAQITFGNKALNDKVVHLSGRLPEIWTDSSTTDAKRKALLRCLIDKVILDRGEHDLVKVRIVWRGGAVTEIEVKVRVNSVENLTQGVEMRERVLELARTKLHDDEIAAILTGEGHRSPKCPDGVLPITVQRIRFQAGLKGLTEQRTRWRHSPDLLSAQELAGVLNIPVNWLYVQIRQGRLLIDRHPSGAHLFSNTSRVIEAVRKLRNHELDHLDLRITEPHEEGHSHG
;
A
#
# COMPACT_ATOMS: atom_id res chain seq x y z
N MET A 1 -69.42 26.92 11.34
CA MET A 1 -69.88 27.60 10.11
C MET A 1 -69.89 26.56 9.01
N LYS A 2 -71.06 26.20 8.46
CA LYS A 2 -71.15 25.27 7.33
C LYS A 2 -70.60 25.96 6.07
N SER A 3 -69.67 25.33 5.37
CA SER A 3 -69.13 25.87 4.11
C SER A 3 -70.20 25.79 3.02
N GLU A 4 -70.39 26.87 2.26
CA GLU A 4 -71.35 26.94 1.13
C GLU A 4 -71.03 25.96 0.00
N LEU A 5 -69.80 25.43 -0.04
CA LEU A 5 -69.36 24.42 -1.01
C LEU A 5 -69.87 23.01 -0.65
N VAL A 6 -70.20 22.75 0.63
CA VAL A 6 -70.68 21.43 1.07
C VAL A 6 -72.16 21.29 0.73
N LYS A 7 -72.49 20.30 -0.11
CA LYS A 7 -73.84 20.03 -0.63
C LYS A 7 -74.29 18.64 -0.15
N PRO A 8 -75.61 18.34 -0.15
CA PRO A 8 -76.12 17.02 0.25
C PRO A 8 -75.46 15.85 -0.49
N ILE A 9 -75.10 16.04 -1.77
CA ILE A 9 -74.39 15.02 -2.56
C ILE A 9 -72.99 14.68 -2.04
N HIS A 10 -72.30 15.64 -1.40
CA HIS A 10 -71.01 15.41 -0.74
C HIS A 10 -71.20 14.65 0.58
N LEU A 11 -72.24 15.01 1.35
CA LEU A 11 -72.57 14.39 2.64
C LEU A 11 -73.09 12.95 2.52
N ALA A 12 -73.66 12.58 1.37
CA ALA A 12 -74.06 11.21 1.06
C ALA A 12 -72.87 10.24 0.85
N ARG A 13 -71.65 10.79 0.72
CA ARG A 13 -70.39 10.06 0.54
C ARG A 13 -69.50 10.22 1.77
N ARG A 14 -68.49 9.38 1.91
CA ARG A 14 -67.59 9.41 3.08
C ARG A 14 -66.68 10.64 3.07
N ALA A 15 -66.32 11.11 4.26
CA ALA A 15 -65.19 12.03 4.45
C ALA A 15 -63.96 11.21 4.83
N VAL A 16 -62.80 11.53 4.26
CA VAL A 16 -61.55 10.84 4.57
C VAL A 16 -60.54 11.82 5.16
N VAL A 17 -60.05 11.54 6.36
CA VAL A 17 -58.93 12.25 6.97
C VAL A 17 -57.64 11.52 6.61
N TYR A 18 -56.79 12.18 5.80
CA TYR A 18 -55.50 11.63 5.38
C TYR A 18 -54.37 12.15 6.26
N ILE A 19 -53.75 11.25 7.02
CA ILE A 19 -52.71 11.55 8.00
C ILE A 19 -51.35 11.12 7.46
N ARG A 20 -50.33 11.98 7.62
CA ARG A 20 -48.97 11.66 7.17
C ARG A 20 -47.88 12.27 8.04
N GLN A 21 -46.85 11.48 8.30
CA GLN A 21 -45.58 11.92 8.87
C GLN A 21 -44.39 11.38 8.07
N SER A 22 -43.30 12.15 7.98
CA SER A 22 -42.26 11.91 6.97
C SER A 22 -41.22 10.88 7.37
N THR A 23 -41.09 10.56 8.66
CA THR A 23 -40.10 9.62 9.20
C THR A 23 -40.62 8.98 10.48
N THR A 24 -40.25 7.74 10.75
CA THR A 24 -40.58 7.00 11.98
C THR A 24 -40.12 7.74 13.25
N HIS A 25 -39.00 8.47 13.18
CA HIS A 25 -38.54 9.33 14.28
C HIS A 25 -39.51 10.47 14.60
N GLN A 26 -40.13 11.08 13.58
CA GLN A 26 -41.14 12.13 13.78
C GLN A 26 -42.39 11.59 14.45
N VAL A 27 -42.78 10.34 14.18
CA VAL A 27 -43.96 9.71 14.80
C VAL A 27 -43.81 9.63 16.31
N VAL A 28 -42.59 9.34 16.79
CA VAL A 28 -42.29 9.25 18.22
C VAL A 28 -42.14 10.64 18.87
N THR A 29 -41.50 11.59 18.17
CA THR A 29 -41.09 12.88 18.75
C THR A 29 -42.07 14.03 18.56
N ASN A 30 -42.89 14.01 17.51
CA ASN A 30 -43.84 15.08 17.18
C ASN A 30 -45.29 14.66 17.44
N GLN A 31 -45.57 14.25 18.67
CA GLN A 31 -46.89 13.74 19.08
C GLN A 31 -48.01 14.78 18.93
N GLU A 32 -47.71 16.07 19.16
CA GLU A 32 -48.70 17.14 19.05
C GLU A 32 -49.15 17.38 17.60
N SER A 33 -48.22 17.30 16.64
CA SER A 33 -48.56 17.38 15.21
C SER A 33 -49.38 16.18 14.73
N LEU A 34 -49.23 15.02 15.38
CA LEU A 34 -50.06 13.85 15.11
C LEU A 34 -51.48 14.05 15.66
N ARG A 35 -51.60 14.51 16.91
CA ARG A 35 -52.89 14.84 17.53
C ARG A 35 -53.71 15.85 16.72
N LEU A 36 -53.06 16.91 16.23
CA LEU A 36 -53.71 17.92 15.37
C LEU A 36 -54.22 17.34 14.04
N GLN A 37 -53.56 16.32 13.49
CA GLN A 37 -54.03 15.64 12.27
C GLN A 37 -55.24 14.75 12.53
N TYR A 38 -55.25 13.99 13.63
CA TYR A 38 -56.44 13.22 14.03
C TYR A 38 -57.61 14.14 14.42
N ALA A 39 -57.34 15.33 14.97
CA ALA A 39 -58.35 16.32 15.32
C ALA A 39 -59.15 16.84 14.10
N LEU A 40 -58.69 16.62 12.86
CA LEU A 40 -59.45 16.94 11.64
C LEU A 40 -60.73 16.11 11.51
N ARG A 41 -60.87 15.01 12.25
CA ARG A 41 -62.13 14.29 12.38
C ARG A 41 -63.23 15.21 12.94
N GLN A 42 -62.91 16.03 13.94
CA GLN A 42 -63.85 17.00 14.49
C GLN A 42 -64.26 18.03 13.44
N ARG A 43 -63.31 18.44 12.58
CA ARG A 43 -63.58 19.36 11.48
C ARG A 43 -64.56 18.78 10.45
N ALA A 44 -64.46 17.48 10.13
CA ALA A 44 -65.43 16.82 9.25
C ALA A 44 -66.85 16.83 9.86
N ILE A 45 -66.97 16.63 11.18
CA ILE A 45 -68.24 16.73 11.91
C ILE A 45 -68.81 18.15 11.84
N GLU A 46 -67.97 19.17 12.07
CA GLU A 46 -68.38 20.59 11.95
C GLU A 46 -68.87 20.95 10.54
N LEU A 47 -68.33 20.30 9.51
CA LEU A 47 -68.72 20.47 8.12
C LEU A 47 -70.00 19.71 7.75
N GLY A 48 -70.51 18.83 8.63
CA GLY A 48 -71.81 18.17 8.51
C GLY A 48 -71.76 16.67 8.29
N TRP A 49 -70.60 16.02 8.30
CA TRP A 49 -70.50 14.57 8.22
C TRP A 49 -70.87 13.91 9.55
N HIS A 50 -71.57 12.79 9.48
CA HIS A 50 -71.82 11.95 10.66
C HIS A 50 -70.57 11.15 11.02
N GLU A 51 -70.40 10.81 12.30
CA GLU A 51 -69.20 10.16 12.81
C GLU A 51 -68.89 8.82 12.12
N ALA A 52 -69.92 8.03 11.81
CA ALA A 52 -69.81 6.77 11.09
C ALA A 52 -69.45 6.91 9.59
N GLY A 53 -69.53 8.12 9.05
CA GLY A 53 -69.19 8.45 7.66
C GLY A 53 -67.79 9.05 7.48
N ILE A 54 -66.96 9.04 8.52
CA ILE A 54 -65.61 9.60 8.52
C ILE A 54 -64.58 8.48 8.67
N ASP A 55 -63.76 8.27 7.64
CA ASP A 55 -62.65 7.32 7.64
C ASP A 55 -61.32 8.04 7.88
N VAL A 56 -60.37 7.38 8.56
CA VAL A 56 -59.01 7.89 8.75
C VAL A 56 -58.03 6.96 8.04
N ILE A 57 -57.16 7.52 7.20
CA ILE A 57 -56.09 6.79 6.53
C ILE A 57 -54.76 7.25 7.13
N ASP A 58 -54.11 6.36 7.89
CA ASP A 58 -52.81 6.58 8.53
C ASP A 58 -51.74 5.52 8.14
N ALA A 59 -52.05 4.69 7.14
CA ALA A 59 -51.15 3.66 6.62
C ALA A 59 -49.82 4.20 6.05
N ASP A 60 -49.69 5.50 5.82
CA ASP A 60 -48.48 6.17 5.32
C ASP A 60 -47.65 6.88 6.42
N LEU A 61 -47.86 6.54 7.70
CA LEU A 61 -47.05 7.04 8.81
C LEU A 61 -45.59 6.56 8.71
N GLY A 62 -44.65 7.51 8.74
CA GLY A 62 -43.22 7.23 8.72
C GLY A 62 -42.62 7.03 7.33
N ILE A 63 -43.42 7.20 6.27
CA ILE A 63 -43.00 7.04 4.87
C ILE A 63 -42.65 8.40 4.25
N SER A 64 -41.48 8.49 3.61
CA SER A 64 -41.04 9.73 2.95
C SER A 64 -41.80 9.93 1.62
N GLY A 65 -42.39 11.11 1.43
CA GLY A 65 -43.20 11.44 0.24
C GLY A 65 -42.40 11.75 -1.04
N ALA A 66 -41.23 11.13 -1.24
CA ALA A 66 -40.41 11.34 -2.44
C ALA A 66 -40.81 10.43 -3.63
N SER A 67 -41.66 9.42 -3.41
CA SER A 67 -42.22 8.55 -4.45
C SER A 67 -43.57 7.96 -4.01
N ALA A 68 -44.57 7.96 -4.90
CA ALA A 68 -45.86 7.31 -4.69
C ALA A 68 -45.80 5.76 -4.64
N ALA A 69 -44.70 5.15 -5.10
CA ALA A 69 -44.60 3.69 -5.21
C ALA A 69 -44.79 2.97 -3.86
N GLN A 70 -44.37 3.60 -2.76
CA GLN A 70 -44.40 3.05 -1.40
C GLN A 70 -45.54 3.59 -0.52
N ARG A 71 -46.50 4.36 -1.07
CA ARG A 71 -47.60 4.97 -0.31
C ARG A 71 -48.91 4.20 -0.52
N SER A 72 -49.14 3.15 0.27
CA SER A 72 -50.35 2.31 0.16
C SER A 72 -51.62 3.08 0.56
N GLY A 73 -51.56 3.91 1.60
CA GLY A 73 -52.71 4.71 2.05
C GLY A 73 -53.13 5.77 1.03
N PHE A 74 -52.17 6.38 0.34
CA PHE A 74 -52.45 7.30 -0.76
C PHE A 74 -53.11 6.62 -1.96
N LYS A 75 -52.65 5.41 -2.32
CA LYS A 75 -53.28 4.62 -3.40
C LYS A 75 -54.72 4.23 -3.06
N GLU A 76 -54.95 3.84 -1.81
CA GLU A 76 -56.30 3.57 -1.29
C GLU A 76 -57.20 4.80 -1.39
N LEU A 77 -56.72 5.97 -0.93
CA LEU A 77 -57.44 7.23 -1.05
C LEU A 77 -57.84 7.54 -2.50
N VAL A 78 -56.87 7.51 -3.43
CA VAL A 78 -57.12 7.78 -4.85
C VAL A 78 -58.12 6.78 -5.44
N GLY A 79 -58.02 5.50 -5.07
CA GLY A 79 -58.96 4.46 -5.49
C GLY A 79 -60.40 4.74 -5.04
N ARG A 80 -60.60 5.09 -3.76
CA ARG A 80 -61.93 5.41 -3.22
C ARG A 80 -62.55 6.65 -3.84
N VAL A 81 -61.74 7.66 -4.17
CA VAL A 81 -62.20 8.85 -4.91
C VAL A 81 -62.62 8.45 -6.33
N GLY A 82 -61.83 7.62 -7.02
CA GLY A 82 -62.17 7.10 -8.35
C GLY A 82 -63.43 6.23 -8.39
N LEU A 83 -63.74 5.54 -7.28
CA LEU A 83 -64.99 4.78 -7.10
C LEU A 83 -66.18 5.65 -6.65
N ASN A 84 -65.99 6.97 -6.55
CA ASN A 84 -67.01 7.93 -6.14
C ASN A 84 -67.54 7.74 -4.71
N GLU A 85 -66.74 7.13 -3.82
CA GLU A 85 -67.11 6.83 -2.44
C GLU A 85 -66.82 7.99 -1.47
N VAL A 86 -65.99 8.95 -1.89
CA VAL A 86 -65.46 10.04 -1.06
C VAL A 86 -66.03 11.38 -1.50
N GLY A 87 -66.69 12.08 -0.58
CA GLY A 87 -67.21 13.44 -0.79
C GLY A 87 -66.28 14.54 -0.30
N LEU A 88 -65.36 14.23 0.62
CA LEU A 88 -64.42 15.18 1.19
C LEU A 88 -63.11 14.51 1.59
N ILE A 89 -61.98 15.10 1.20
CA ILE A 89 -60.64 14.74 1.68
C ILE A 89 -60.15 15.83 2.62
N LEU A 90 -59.77 15.48 3.85
CA LEU A 90 -59.16 16.40 4.81
C LEU A 90 -57.68 16.07 5.02
N SER A 91 -56.85 17.10 5.01
CA SER A 91 -55.47 17.03 5.50
C SER A 91 -55.12 18.31 6.25
N ILE A 92 -54.17 18.26 7.19
CA ILE A 92 -53.85 19.44 8.02
C ILE A 92 -53.32 20.61 7.17
N ASP A 93 -52.72 20.28 6.04
CA ASP A 93 -52.33 21.17 4.97
C ASP A 93 -52.54 20.38 3.67
N VAL A 94 -53.27 20.97 2.71
CA VAL A 94 -53.61 20.32 1.44
C VAL A 94 -52.36 19.79 0.70
N THR A 95 -51.21 20.44 0.87
CA THR A 95 -49.94 20.04 0.26
C THR A 95 -49.29 18.81 0.90
N ARG A 96 -49.90 18.24 1.95
CA ARG A 96 -49.48 16.94 2.54
C ARG A 96 -50.03 15.73 1.82
N LEU A 97 -51.06 15.90 0.99
CA LEU A 97 -51.63 14.88 0.12
C LEU A 97 -50.60 14.44 -0.94
N ALA A 98 -49.87 15.39 -1.55
CA ALA A 98 -48.74 15.10 -2.43
C ALA A 98 -47.67 16.20 -2.34
N ARG A 99 -46.40 15.81 -2.15
CA ARG A 99 -45.26 16.75 -2.04
C ARG A 99 -44.57 17.06 -3.37
N ASN A 100 -44.86 16.27 -4.40
CA ASN A 100 -44.34 16.40 -5.75
C ASN A 100 -45.50 16.81 -6.66
N CYS A 101 -45.26 17.80 -7.52
CA CYS A 101 -46.24 18.23 -8.52
C CYS A 101 -46.71 17.08 -9.44
N SER A 102 -45.90 16.02 -9.60
CA SER A 102 -46.24 14.83 -10.41
C SER A 102 -47.41 14.01 -9.86
N ASP A 103 -47.63 14.00 -8.54
CA ASP A 103 -48.72 13.22 -7.92
C ASP A 103 -49.86 14.13 -7.43
N TRP A 104 -49.60 15.45 -7.37
CA TRP A 104 -50.56 16.47 -6.92
C TRP A 104 -51.64 16.76 -7.96
N TYR A 105 -51.26 17.06 -9.20
CA TYR A 105 -52.22 17.39 -10.26
C TYR A 105 -53.16 16.22 -10.63
N PRO A 106 -52.68 14.96 -10.75
CA PRO A 106 -53.57 13.83 -10.99
C PRO A 106 -54.64 13.64 -9.91
N LEU A 107 -54.31 13.91 -8.64
CA LEU A 107 -55.30 13.87 -7.56
C LEU A 107 -56.35 14.97 -7.73
N LEU A 108 -55.94 16.19 -8.06
CA LEU A 108 -56.87 17.29 -8.33
C LEU A 108 -57.80 16.98 -9.50
N ASP A 109 -57.29 16.31 -10.54
CA ASP A 109 -58.07 15.90 -11.71
C ASP A 109 -59.15 14.88 -11.36
N ILE A 110 -58.78 13.82 -10.63
CA ILE A 110 -59.72 12.79 -10.19
C ILE A 110 -60.76 13.39 -9.23
N CYS A 111 -60.33 14.25 -8.30
CA CYS A 111 -61.28 14.91 -7.37
C CYS A 111 -62.23 15.84 -8.11
N GLY A 112 -61.76 16.61 -9.10
CA GLY A 112 -62.60 17.49 -9.91
C GLY A 112 -63.60 16.71 -10.77
N LEU A 113 -63.20 15.56 -11.32
CA LEU A 113 -64.07 14.71 -12.14
C LEU A 113 -65.18 14.04 -11.33
N HIS A 114 -64.90 13.62 -10.10
CA HIS A 114 -65.87 12.94 -9.23
C HIS A 114 -66.62 13.88 -8.27
N GLY A 115 -66.36 15.19 -8.31
CA GLY A 115 -66.98 16.16 -7.40
C GLY A 115 -66.58 15.91 -5.93
N CYS A 116 -65.32 15.53 -5.70
CA CYS A 116 -64.76 15.34 -4.37
C CYS A 116 -64.11 16.65 -3.89
N LEU A 117 -64.54 17.14 -2.73
CA LEU A 117 -63.97 18.36 -2.14
C LEU A 117 -62.65 18.06 -1.41
N ILE A 118 -61.77 19.05 -1.33
CA ILE A 118 -60.55 18.98 -0.52
C ILE A 118 -60.63 20.07 0.55
N ALA A 119 -60.31 19.74 1.79
CA ALA A 119 -60.25 20.72 2.87
C ALA A 119 -58.95 20.63 3.67
N ASP A 120 -58.51 21.80 4.13
CA ASP A 120 -57.53 21.94 5.20
C ASP A 120 -58.14 22.62 6.43
N ARG A 121 -57.29 23.06 7.36
CA ARG A 121 -57.71 23.87 8.49
C ARG A 121 -58.33 25.21 8.06
N ASP A 122 -57.84 25.78 6.96
CA ASP A 122 -58.14 27.15 6.55
C ASP A 122 -59.42 27.24 5.71
N GLY A 123 -59.73 26.20 4.93
CA GLY A 123 -60.86 26.24 4.02
C GLY A 123 -61.22 24.91 3.37
N VAL A 124 -62.36 24.93 2.68
CA VAL A 124 -62.82 23.87 1.79
C VAL A 124 -62.66 24.37 0.36
N TYR A 125 -62.16 23.54 -0.53
CA TYR A 125 -61.84 23.86 -1.91
C TYR A 125 -62.51 22.85 -2.84
N ASP A 126 -63.02 23.34 -3.96
CA ASP A 126 -63.55 22.52 -5.05
C ASP A 126 -62.52 22.44 -6.18
N PRO A 127 -61.86 21.28 -6.39
CA PRO A 127 -60.88 21.08 -7.46
C PRO A 127 -61.46 21.17 -8.87
N GLY A 128 -62.79 21.01 -9.04
CA GLY A 128 -63.50 21.15 -10.31
C GLY A 128 -63.81 22.60 -10.68
N SER A 129 -63.76 23.52 -9.70
CA SER A 129 -63.97 24.96 -9.94
C SER A 129 -62.68 25.66 -10.38
N ALA A 130 -62.79 26.68 -11.25
CA ALA A 130 -61.63 27.46 -11.70
C ALA A 130 -60.87 28.12 -10.53
N ASN A 131 -61.60 28.72 -9.59
CA ASN A 131 -61.02 29.39 -8.42
C ASN A 131 -60.40 28.39 -7.43
N GLY A 132 -61.09 27.28 -7.12
CA GLY A 132 -60.57 26.26 -6.23
C GLY A 132 -59.33 25.59 -6.79
N ARG A 133 -59.32 25.26 -8.09
CA ARG A 133 -58.16 24.68 -8.77
C ARG A 133 -56.96 25.62 -8.80
N LEU A 134 -57.17 26.92 -9.06
CA LEU A 134 -56.11 27.93 -9.02
C LEU A 134 -55.49 28.05 -7.61
N LEU A 135 -56.32 28.16 -6.57
CA LEU A 135 -55.86 28.26 -5.18
C LEU A 135 -55.08 27.01 -4.75
N LEU A 136 -55.58 25.82 -5.10
CA LEU A 136 -54.91 24.54 -4.84
C LEU A 136 -53.58 24.41 -5.59
N GLY A 137 -53.50 24.91 -6.83
CA GLY A 137 -52.27 24.99 -7.61
C GLY A 137 -51.24 25.94 -6.99
N LEU A 138 -51.65 27.16 -6.63
CA LEU A 138 -50.80 28.16 -5.97
C LEU A 138 -50.27 27.65 -4.63
N LYS A 139 -51.12 27.04 -3.79
CA LYS A 139 -50.69 26.41 -2.52
C LYS A 139 -49.61 25.34 -2.77
N GLY A 140 -49.78 24.50 -3.80
CA GLY A 140 -48.77 23.52 -4.20
C GLY A 140 -47.42 24.13 -4.56
N THR A 141 -47.40 25.15 -5.43
CA THR A 141 -46.17 25.84 -5.84
C THR A 141 -45.49 26.58 -4.69
N ILE A 142 -46.27 27.22 -3.81
CA ILE A 142 -45.75 27.91 -2.62
C ILE A 142 -45.05 26.92 -1.69
N SER A 143 -45.66 25.76 -1.40
CA SER A 143 -45.03 24.75 -0.56
C SER A 143 -43.72 24.19 -1.14
N GLU A 144 -43.61 24.05 -2.47
CA GLU A 144 -42.37 23.66 -3.12
C GLU A 144 -41.28 24.74 -2.97
N LEU A 145 -41.65 26.01 -3.15
CA LEU A 145 -40.76 27.16 -2.97
C LEU A 145 -40.30 27.31 -1.50
N GLU A 146 -41.20 27.11 -0.54
CA GLU A 146 -40.87 27.13 0.89
C GLU A 146 -39.88 26.03 1.24
N LEU A 147 -40.11 24.80 0.77
CA LEU A 147 -39.19 23.68 0.95
C LEU A 147 -37.82 23.98 0.32
N HIS A 148 -37.79 24.55 -0.88
CA HIS A 148 -36.56 24.99 -1.53
C HIS A 148 -35.83 26.07 -0.71
N THR A 149 -36.56 27.04 -0.18
CA THR A 149 -36.02 28.15 0.63
C THR A 149 -35.48 27.65 1.96
N ILE A 150 -36.21 26.78 2.66
CA ILE A 150 -35.77 26.13 3.90
C ILE A 150 -34.49 25.33 3.64
N ARG A 151 -34.46 24.49 2.59
CA ARG A 151 -33.25 23.73 2.22
C ARG A 151 -32.08 24.64 1.89
N SER A 152 -32.32 25.73 1.16
CA SER A 152 -31.30 26.70 0.79
C SER A 152 -30.72 27.38 2.03
N ARG A 153 -31.56 27.84 2.97
CA ARG A 153 -31.13 28.44 4.24
C ARG A 153 -30.38 27.46 5.13
N LEU A 154 -30.86 26.22 5.26
CA LEU A 154 -30.16 25.16 6.00
C LEU A 154 -28.80 24.86 5.40
N THR A 155 -28.72 24.78 4.07
CA THR A 155 -27.46 24.55 3.36
C THR A 155 -26.49 25.71 3.53
N ALA A 156 -26.97 26.95 3.40
CA ALA A 156 -26.17 28.16 3.63
C ALA A 156 -25.66 28.21 5.08
N GLY A 157 -26.51 27.95 6.07
CA GLY A 157 -26.12 27.90 7.49
C GLY A 157 -25.10 26.80 7.79
N LEU A 158 -25.25 25.62 7.17
CA LEU A 158 -24.28 24.53 7.26
C LEU A 158 -22.92 24.94 6.69
N LEU A 159 -22.91 25.59 5.53
CA LEU A 159 -21.68 26.05 4.88
C LEU A 159 -21.00 27.17 5.67
N ALA A 160 -21.74 28.14 6.17
CA ALA A 160 -21.19 29.20 7.02
C ALA A 160 -20.54 28.62 8.29
N LYS A 161 -21.17 27.63 8.95
CA LYS A 161 -20.56 26.91 10.08
C LYS A 161 -19.31 26.12 9.66
N ALA A 162 -19.32 25.53 8.46
CA ALA A 162 -18.16 24.79 7.95
C ALA A 162 -16.99 25.73 7.63
N GLU A 163 -17.25 26.90 7.06
CA GLU A 163 -16.23 27.92 6.72
C GLU A 163 -15.51 28.44 7.96
N ARG A 164 -16.23 28.58 9.08
CA ARG A 164 -15.63 28.88 10.40
C ARG A 164 -15.01 27.66 11.11
N GLY A 165 -15.18 26.45 10.58
CA GLY A 165 -14.72 25.22 11.22
C GLY A 165 -15.49 24.85 12.50
N GLU A 166 -16.72 25.34 12.64
CA GLU A 166 -17.63 25.08 13.79
C GLU A 166 -18.62 23.94 13.51
N LEU A 167 -18.74 23.51 12.24
CA LEU A 167 -19.67 22.46 11.89
C LEU A 167 -19.35 21.17 12.65
N ALA A 168 -20.35 20.64 13.35
CA ALA A 168 -20.23 19.48 14.19
C ALA A 168 -20.02 18.17 13.39
N LEU A 169 -18.79 17.88 12.95
CA LEU A 169 -18.42 16.62 12.31
C LEU A 169 -18.05 15.54 13.34
N THR A 170 -18.18 14.26 12.95
CA THR A 170 -17.65 13.13 13.72
C THR A 170 -16.12 13.23 13.81
N LEU A 171 -15.59 13.20 15.03
CA LEU A 171 -14.16 13.27 15.29
C LEU A 171 -13.51 11.88 15.17
N PRO A 172 -12.25 11.79 14.72
CA PRO A 172 -11.50 10.54 14.83
C PRO A 172 -11.12 10.23 16.28
N ILE A 173 -10.72 8.97 16.53
CA ILE A 173 -10.13 8.57 17.80
C ILE A 173 -8.96 9.49 18.20
N GLY A 174 -8.81 9.78 19.49
CA GLY A 174 -7.82 10.74 20.01
C GLY A 174 -8.30 12.19 20.07
N LEU A 175 -9.43 12.53 19.46
CA LEU A 175 -10.05 13.85 19.58
C LEU A 175 -11.48 13.70 20.11
N VAL A 176 -11.80 14.48 21.15
CA VAL A 176 -13.12 14.48 21.78
C VAL A 176 -13.66 15.90 21.87
N ARG A 177 -14.99 16.04 21.94
CA ARG A 177 -15.60 17.32 22.35
C ARG A 177 -15.81 17.29 23.84
N ASP A 178 -15.40 18.36 24.50
CA ASP A 178 -15.77 18.61 25.88
C ASP A 178 -17.27 19.03 25.96
N PRO A 179 -17.83 19.18 27.18
CA PRO A 179 -19.20 19.66 27.34
C PRO A 179 -19.45 21.07 26.76
N SER A 180 -18.41 21.89 26.58
CA SER A 180 -18.51 23.21 25.95
C SER A 180 -18.55 23.16 24.42
N GLY A 181 -18.31 21.99 23.82
CA GLY A 181 -18.30 21.77 22.37
C GLY A 181 -16.94 22.03 21.72
N VAL A 182 -15.91 22.37 22.50
CA VAL A 182 -14.53 22.58 22.05
C VAL A 182 -13.85 21.23 21.85
N VAL A 183 -13.09 21.11 20.76
CA VAL A 183 -12.34 19.89 20.45
C VAL A 183 -11.04 19.88 21.25
N VAL A 184 -10.87 18.87 22.08
CA VAL A 184 -9.68 18.62 22.90
C VAL A 184 -9.07 17.25 22.55
N LYS A 185 -7.81 17.01 22.94
CA LYS A 185 -7.23 15.66 22.86
C LYS A 185 -7.99 14.72 23.83
N ASP A 186 -8.04 13.44 23.49
CA ASP A 186 -8.65 12.42 24.35
C ASP A 186 -7.95 12.43 25.73
N PRO A 187 -8.69 12.53 26.85
CA PRO A 187 -8.08 12.59 28.18
C PRO A 187 -7.28 11.34 28.54
N ASN A 188 -7.51 10.21 27.85
CA ASN A 188 -6.71 9.01 28.02
C ASN A 188 -5.31 9.19 27.40
N LEU A 189 -4.28 9.32 28.25
CA LEU A 189 -2.89 9.46 27.84
C LEU A 189 -2.39 8.30 26.98
N GLU A 190 -2.84 7.06 27.24
CA GLU A 190 -2.46 5.89 26.45
C GLU A 190 -2.92 6.03 24.99
N VAL A 191 -4.12 6.59 24.76
CA VAL A 191 -4.61 6.89 23.41
C VAL A 191 -3.74 7.94 22.74
N GLN A 192 -3.33 8.98 23.48
CA GLN A 192 -2.47 10.02 22.94
C GLN A 192 -1.10 9.46 22.54
N GLU A 193 -0.42 8.79 23.46
CA GLU A 193 0.90 8.21 23.24
C GLU A 193 0.89 7.14 22.14
N ARG A 194 -0.18 6.33 22.04
CA ARG A 194 -0.30 5.32 20.98
C ARG A 194 -0.40 5.95 19.60
N LEU A 195 -1.13 7.05 19.48
CA LEU A 195 -1.25 7.79 18.21
C LEU A 195 0.06 8.47 17.84
N GLU A 196 0.75 9.07 18.81
CA GLU A 196 2.07 9.70 18.61
C GLU A 196 3.10 8.64 18.15
N LEU A 197 3.16 7.50 18.84
CA LEU A 197 4.01 6.37 18.46
C LEU A 197 3.70 5.86 17.05
N LEU A 198 2.43 5.82 16.64
CA LEU A 198 2.04 5.40 15.29
C LEU A 198 2.60 6.35 14.23
N PHE A 199 2.50 7.66 14.44
CA PHE A 199 3.04 8.65 13.51
C PHE A 199 4.58 8.59 13.45
N GLU A 200 5.25 8.49 14.58
CA GLU A 200 6.71 8.32 14.64
C GLU A 200 7.17 7.04 13.93
N THR A 201 6.51 5.92 14.21
CA THR A 201 6.81 4.62 13.60
C THR A 201 6.58 4.67 12.09
N PHE A 202 5.55 5.37 11.63
CA PHE A 202 5.34 5.57 10.19
C PHE A 202 6.45 6.42 9.56
N LEU A 203 6.88 7.50 10.19
CA LEU A 203 7.96 8.34 9.64
C LEU A 203 9.28 7.57 9.52
N LYS A 204 9.50 6.58 10.39
CA LYS A 204 10.64 5.65 10.35
C LYS A 204 10.50 4.56 9.28
N LEU A 205 9.42 3.78 9.32
CA LEU A 205 9.24 2.61 8.45
C LEU A 205 8.74 2.98 7.04
N ARG A 206 8.14 4.17 6.92
CA ARG A 206 7.60 4.78 5.70
C ARG A 206 6.59 3.90 4.94
N THR A 207 6.04 2.86 5.56
CA THR A 207 5.11 1.92 4.91
C THR A 207 4.01 1.50 5.88
N ILE A 208 2.73 1.64 5.50
CA ILE A 208 1.55 1.31 6.32
C ILE A 208 1.58 -0.16 6.78
N ALA A 209 1.88 -1.09 5.88
CA ALA A 209 1.93 -2.51 6.20
C ALA A 209 3.10 -2.89 7.14
N LYS A 210 4.20 -2.14 7.12
CA LYS A 210 5.30 -2.35 8.07
C LYS A 210 4.92 -1.84 9.46
N VAL A 211 4.28 -0.67 9.55
CA VAL A 211 3.76 -0.13 10.82
C VAL A 211 2.77 -1.10 11.46
N MET A 212 1.82 -1.62 10.68
CA MET A 212 0.86 -2.60 11.18
C MET A 212 1.54 -3.87 11.71
N ARG A 213 2.54 -4.40 11.00
CA ARG A 213 3.30 -5.58 11.46
C ARG A 213 4.09 -5.27 12.73
N GLU A 214 4.81 -4.17 12.76
CA GLU A 214 5.58 -3.72 13.93
C GLU A 214 4.71 -3.64 15.19
N PHE A 215 3.50 -3.09 15.06
CA PHE A 215 2.56 -3.01 16.17
C PHE A 215 2.09 -4.40 16.61
N ASN A 216 1.68 -5.24 15.66
CA ASN A 216 1.20 -6.59 15.98
C ASN A 216 2.29 -7.51 16.55
N ASP A 217 3.52 -7.45 16.01
CA ASP A 217 4.66 -8.25 16.46
C ASP A 217 5.08 -7.88 17.90
N ARG A 218 4.81 -6.63 18.31
CA ARG A 218 5.06 -6.12 19.67
C ARG A 218 3.85 -6.21 20.60
N GLY A 219 2.74 -6.81 20.17
CA GLY A 219 1.50 -6.89 20.97
C GLY A 219 0.82 -5.53 21.23
N LEU A 220 1.10 -4.53 20.39
CA LEU A 220 0.58 -3.17 20.51
C LEU A 220 -0.75 -3.02 19.76
N GLU A 221 -1.85 -2.87 20.50
CA GLU A 221 -3.18 -2.62 19.97
C GLU A 221 -3.40 -1.14 19.56
N LEU A 222 -4.45 -0.88 18.77
CA LEU A 222 -4.87 0.46 18.39
C LEU A 222 -6.23 0.82 19.03
N PRO A 223 -6.39 2.07 19.51
CA PRO A 223 -7.64 2.51 20.10
C PRO A 223 -8.70 2.68 19.01
N ARG A 224 -9.95 2.29 19.32
CA ARG A 224 -11.13 2.46 18.48
C ARG A 224 -12.33 2.86 19.33
N ARG A 225 -13.30 3.50 18.69
CA ARG A 225 -14.62 3.75 19.29
C ARG A 225 -15.64 2.88 18.60
N ASP A 226 -16.54 2.32 19.39
CA ASP A 226 -17.68 1.57 18.88
C ASP A 226 -18.81 2.52 18.41
N ARG A 227 -19.99 1.97 18.11
CA ARG A 227 -21.16 2.76 17.69
C ARG A 227 -21.76 3.62 18.81
N HIS A 228 -21.50 3.27 20.07
CA HIS A 228 -21.99 3.97 21.26
C HIS A 228 -21.01 5.04 21.74
N GLY A 229 -19.78 5.03 21.23
CA GLY A 229 -18.73 5.98 21.53
C GLY A 229 -17.69 5.47 22.52
N ASP A 230 -17.82 4.21 22.96
CA ASP A 230 -16.99 3.58 23.97
C ASP A 230 -15.63 3.18 23.40
N LEU A 231 -14.58 3.46 24.19
CA LEU A 231 -13.20 3.14 23.84
C LEU A 231 -12.94 1.65 24.01
N HIS A 232 -12.51 0.99 22.94
CA HIS A 232 -11.98 -0.37 22.98
C HIS A 232 -10.69 -0.47 22.17
N TRP A 233 -9.88 -1.48 22.49
CA TRP A 233 -8.58 -1.70 21.87
C TRP A 233 -8.67 -2.88 20.94
N ALA A 234 -8.10 -2.73 19.75
CA ALA A 234 -8.21 -3.72 18.70
C ALA A 234 -6.88 -3.87 17.96
N ARG A 235 -6.64 -5.08 17.48
CA ARG A 235 -5.47 -5.43 16.67
C ARG A 235 -5.29 -4.44 15.50
N ALA A 236 -4.03 -4.09 15.22
CA ALA A 236 -3.70 -3.16 14.16
C ALA A 236 -4.01 -3.78 12.78
N THR A 237 -4.77 -3.05 11.95
CA THR A 237 -5.05 -3.42 10.55
C THR A 237 -4.52 -2.35 9.61
N THR A 238 -4.23 -2.73 8.36
CA THR A 238 -3.77 -1.78 7.34
C THR A 238 -4.80 -0.69 7.08
N ALA A 239 -6.09 -1.00 7.14
CA ALA A 239 -7.18 -0.05 6.99
C ALA A 239 -7.21 0.96 8.15
N ALA A 240 -7.06 0.51 9.39
CA ALA A 240 -7.04 1.38 10.57
C ALA A 240 -5.84 2.34 10.54
N VAL A 241 -4.62 1.81 10.32
CA VAL A 241 -3.41 2.64 10.21
C VAL A 241 -3.53 3.63 9.04
N ALA A 242 -4.06 3.19 7.89
CA ALA A 242 -4.28 4.08 6.74
C ALA A 242 -5.31 5.17 7.03
N ALA A 243 -6.38 4.87 7.77
CA ALA A 243 -7.41 5.83 8.14
C ALA A 243 -6.83 6.91 9.06
N ILE A 244 -6.00 6.52 10.03
CA ILE A 244 -5.31 7.44 10.95
C ILE A 244 -4.37 8.36 10.17
N LEU A 245 -3.42 7.79 9.41
CA LEU A 245 -2.39 8.56 8.68
C LEU A 245 -2.95 9.51 7.61
N LYS A 246 -4.13 9.19 7.04
CA LYS A 246 -4.76 10.02 5.99
C LYS A 246 -5.70 11.07 6.55
N ASN A 247 -6.01 11.07 7.85
CA ASN A 247 -6.97 12.00 8.41
C ASN A 247 -6.32 13.35 8.76
N PRO A 248 -6.73 14.46 8.12
CA PRO A 248 -6.15 15.78 8.37
C PRO A 248 -6.46 16.34 9.77
N ALA A 249 -7.44 15.78 10.49
CA ALA A 249 -7.77 16.23 11.84
C ALA A 249 -6.61 16.04 12.83
N TYR A 250 -5.79 14.99 12.67
CA TYR A 250 -4.58 14.80 13.47
C TYR A 250 -3.50 15.86 13.23
N ALA A 251 -3.62 16.61 12.12
CA ALA A 251 -2.77 17.74 11.80
C ALA A 251 -3.40 19.09 12.18
N GLY A 252 -4.44 19.06 13.02
CA GLY A 252 -5.15 20.24 13.51
C GLY A 252 -6.18 20.82 12.55
N ALA A 253 -6.42 20.20 11.38
CA ALA A 253 -7.28 20.80 10.37
C ALA A 253 -8.73 20.29 10.41
N PHE A 254 -9.67 21.23 10.40
CA PHE A 254 -11.06 20.99 10.03
C PHE A 254 -11.20 20.94 8.52
N VAL A 255 -11.89 19.93 8.00
CA VAL A 255 -12.08 19.76 6.54
C VAL A 255 -13.51 19.34 6.22
N TYR A 256 -14.13 20.05 5.27
CA TYR A 256 -15.46 19.73 4.76
C TYR A 256 -15.46 19.55 3.23
N GLY A 257 -16.34 18.67 2.73
CA GLY A 257 -16.49 18.40 1.29
C GLY A 257 -15.44 17.44 0.68
N ARG A 258 -14.93 16.49 1.47
CA ARG A 258 -13.89 15.52 1.05
C ARG A 258 -14.32 14.47 0.04
N THR A 259 -15.63 14.29 -0.16
CA THR A 259 -16.18 13.23 -1.01
C THR A 259 -17.17 13.81 -2.03
N ARG A 260 -17.35 13.09 -3.14
CA ARG A 260 -18.42 13.31 -4.11
C ARG A 260 -19.25 12.04 -4.26
N LEU A 261 -20.54 12.21 -4.53
CA LEU A 261 -21.39 11.11 -4.97
C LEU A 261 -21.07 10.81 -6.43
N ARG A 262 -20.68 9.57 -6.73
CA ARG A 262 -20.51 9.10 -8.09
C ARG A 262 -21.88 8.64 -8.61
N LYS A 263 -22.26 9.11 -9.81
CA LYS A 263 -23.48 8.62 -10.47
C LYS A 263 -23.40 7.10 -10.58
N PRO A 264 -24.48 6.38 -10.25
CA PRO A 264 -24.49 4.93 -10.40
C PRO A 264 -24.37 4.52 -11.87
N SER A 265 -23.66 3.43 -12.12
CA SER A 265 -23.86 2.63 -13.35
C SER A 265 -25.14 1.81 -13.16
N GLU A 266 -25.83 1.47 -14.25
CA GLU A 266 -27.11 0.74 -14.24
C GLU A 266 -27.18 -0.34 -13.16
N GLY A 267 -28.23 -0.28 -12.32
CA GLY A 267 -28.51 -1.25 -11.25
C GLY A 267 -27.74 -1.10 -9.93
N ARG A 268 -26.85 -0.10 -9.76
CA ARG A 268 -26.11 0.11 -8.49
C ARG A 268 -26.55 1.35 -7.72
N LEU A 269 -26.37 1.34 -6.40
CA LEU A 269 -26.57 2.53 -5.56
C LEU A 269 -25.43 3.55 -5.77
N PRO A 270 -25.69 4.87 -5.68
CA PRO A 270 -24.65 5.89 -5.75
C PRO A 270 -23.59 5.70 -4.65
N THR A 271 -22.32 5.73 -5.03
CA THR A 271 -21.19 5.50 -4.11
C THR A 271 -20.43 6.79 -3.81
N LYS A 272 -19.97 6.95 -2.56
CA LYS A 272 -19.11 8.09 -2.17
C LYS A 272 -17.68 7.82 -2.63
N ALA A 273 -17.13 8.74 -3.42
CA ALA A 273 -15.73 8.71 -3.87
C ALA A 273 -14.94 9.87 -3.24
N PRO A 274 -13.70 9.65 -2.79
CA PRO A 274 -12.85 10.73 -2.25
C PRO A 274 -12.44 11.72 -3.35
N LYS A 275 -12.32 13.00 -2.98
CA LYS A 275 -11.79 14.07 -3.82
C LYS A 275 -10.29 14.33 -3.55
N PRO A 276 -9.51 14.75 -4.55
CA PRO A 276 -8.19 15.36 -4.34
C PRO A 276 -8.26 16.55 -3.38
N ILE A 277 -7.17 16.86 -2.66
CA ILE A 277 -7.18 17.93 -1.64
C ILE A 277 -7.48 19.29 -2.25
N GLU A 278 -7.06 19.48 -3.49
CA GLU A 278 -7.19 20.70 -4.28
C GLU A 278 -8.67 20.97 -4.61
N GLN A 279 -9.51 19.94 -4.49
CA GLN A 279 -10.96 20.00 -4.70
C GLN A 279 -11.75 19.88 -3.39
N TRP A 280 -11.09 19.92 -2.23
CA TRP A 280 -11.78 20.00 -0.95
C TRP A 280 -12.39 21.40 -0.83
N ARG A 281 -13.65 21.46 -0.39
CA ARG A 281 -14.41 22.70 -0.41
C ARG A 281 -13.91 23.69 0.64
N ILE A 282 -13.62 23.19 1.84
CA ILE A 282 -13.22 24.02 2.99
C ILE A 282 -12.12 23.30 3.75
N ILE A 283 -11.06 24.03 4.06
CA ILE A 283 -9.94 23.60 4.91
C ILE A 283 -9.65 24.74 5.88
N VAL A 284 -9.90 24.53 7.16
CA VAL A 284 -9.53 25.47 8.23
C VAL A 284 -8.42 24.80 9.03
N LYS A 285 -7.20 25.34 8.96
CA LYS A 285 -6.05 24.84 9.71
C LYS A 285 -6.12 25.30 11.16
N ASP A 286 -5.40 24.61 12.04
CA ASP A 286 -5.23 24.98 13.45
C ASP A 286 -6.55 25.10 14.24
N ARG A 287 -7.58 24.36 13.81
CA ARG A 287 -8.89 24.31 14.49
C ARG A 287 -8.94 23.28 15.62
N TYR A 288 -8.18 22.19 15.47
CA TYR A 288 -8.12 21.10 16.44
C TYR A 288 -6.72 21.02 17.05
N PRO A 289 -6.58 20.50 18.28
CA PRO A 289 -5.28 20.18 18.86
C PRO A 289 -4.54 19.16 17.99
N PRO A 290 -3.35 19.48 17.46
CA PRO A 290 -2.63 18.59 16.56
C PRO A 290 -1.87 17.50 17.32
N TYR A 291 -1.78 16.32 16.72
CA TYR A 291 -0.82 15.27 17.05
C TYR A 291 0.46 15.39 16.22
N ILE A 292 0.33 15.94 15.01
CA ILE A 292 1.44 16.19 14.10
C ILE A 292 1.31 17.57 13.48
N ALA A 293 2.44 18.19 13.12
CA ALA A 293 2.42 19.44 12.36
C ALA A 293 1.83 19.24 10.96
N TRP A 294 1.18 20.26 10.40
CA TRP A 294 0.61 20.24 9.03
C TRP A 294 1.64 19.85 7.97
N GLN A 295 2.89 20.31 8.11
CA GLN A 295 3.99 19.96 7.22
C GLN A 295 4.32 18.45 7.26
N SER A 296 4.30 17.85 8.45
CA SER A 296 4.50 16.41 8.64
C SER A 296 3.36 15.60 8.00
N TYR A 297 2.12 16.07 8.10
CA TYR A 297 0.98 15.45 7.40
C TYR A 297 1.16 15.48 5.88
N GLY A 298 1.61 16.60 5.32
CA GLY A 298 1.98 16.71 3.90
C GLY A 298 3.04 15.68 3.49
N LYS A 299 4.11 15.54 4.29
CA LYS A 299 5.17 14.54 4.08
C LYS A 299 4.62 13.10 4.11
N ILE A 300 3.82 12.77 5.12
CA ILE A 300 3.19 11.44 5.27
C ILE A 300 2.34 11.10 4.05
N ARG A 301 1.47 12.02 3.62
CA ARG A 301 0.63 11.82 2.43
C ARG A 301 1.48 11.63 1.17
N GLY A 302 2.54 12.41 1.00
CA GLY A 302 3.50 12.26 -0.08
C GLY A 302 4.09 10.85 -0.12
N ILE A 303 4.58 10.35 1.02
CA ILE A 303 5.14 9.00 1.17
C ILE A 303 4.08 7.92 0.85
N VAL A 304 2.87 8.03 1.42
CA VAL A 304 1.79 7.06 1.19
C VAL A 304 1.38 7.02 -0.28
N SER A 305 1.35 8.18 -0.95
CA SER A 305 1.05 8.28 -2.37
C SER A 305 2.16 7.66 -3.22
N ASP A 306 3.42 7.99 -2.92
CA ASP A 306 4.58 7.50 -3.68
C ASP A 306 4.83 6.00 -3.52
N ASN A 307 4.39 5.42 -2.40
CA ASN A 307 4.48 3.98 -2.15
C ASN A 307 3.57 3.12 -3.05
N ARG A 308 2.58 3.70 -3.72
CA ARG A 308 1.73 2.96 -4.66
C ARG A 308 2.56 2.46 -5.82
N ALA A 309 2.35 1.21 -6.25
CA ALA A 309 3.07 0.62 -7.37
C ALA A 309 2.42 0.98 -8.73
N GLU A 310 2.07 2.25 -8.93
CA GLU A 310 1.39 2.76 -10.13
C GLU A 310 2.41 3.38 -11.11
N TYR A 311 3.44 2.60 -11.45
CA TYR A 311 4.63 3.06 -12.20
C TYR A 311 4.31 3.69 -13.56
N MET A 312 3.31 3.16 -14.28
CA MET A 312 2.91 3.62 -15.61
C MET A 312 1.98 4.84 -15.55
N ARG A 313 1.02 4.85 -14.62
CA ARG A 313 -0.06 5.84 -14.59
C ARG A 313 0.31 7.10 -13.81
N ASN A 314 0.95 6.92 -12.65
CA ASN A 314 1.22 8.00 -11.70
C ASN A 314 2.72 8.21 -11.44
N LYS A 315 3.60 7.49 -12.16
CA LYS A 315 5.07 7.62 -12.11
C LYS A 315 5.67 7.47 -10.70
N THR A 316 4.92 6.89 -9.76
CA THR A 316 5.29 6.70 -8.34
C THR A 316 6.46 5.74 -8.18
N ARG A 317 7.30 5.94 -7.16
CA ARG A 317 8.51 5.12 -6.92
C ARG A 317 8.21 3.74 -6.32
N GLY A 318 7.02 3.54 -5.77
CA GLY A 318 6.66 2.34 -5.02
C GLY A 318 7.43 2.26 -3.70
N ALA A 319 7.04 1.40 -2.77
CA ALA A 319 7.83 1.18 -1.55
C ALA A 319 9.17 0.48 -1.87
N PRO A 320 10.29 0.80 -1.20
CA PRO A 320 11.52 0.00 -1.26
C PRO A 320 11.25 -1.43 -0.77
N ARG A 321 11.49 -2.42 -1.64
CA ARG A 321 11.26 -3.85 -1.37
C ARG A 321 12.57 -4.61 -1.54
N GLU A 322 12.62 -5.81 -0.98
CA GLU A 322 13.74 -6.73 -1.23
C GLU A 322 13.88 -7.08 -2.72
N GLY A 323 15.08 -7.54 -3.10
CA GLY A 323 15.44 -7.95 -4.45
C GLY A 323 16.64 -7.18 -5.01
N GLU A 324 17.42 -7.87 -5.83
CA GLU A 324 18.74 -7.44 -6.34
C GLU A 324 18.76 -6.14 -7.16
N LEU A 325 17.62 -5.63 -7.63
CA LEU A 325 17.52 -4.42 -8.47
C LEU A 325 17.39 -3.14 -7.63
N LEU A 326 18.50 -2.45 -7.40
CA LEU A 326 18.60 -1.27 -6.53
C LEU A 326 17.89 -0.02 -7.08
N LEU A 327 17.81 0.12 -8.40
CA LEU A 327 17.18 1.28 -9.06
C LEU A 327 15.69 1.05 -9.35
N GLN A 328 15.12 -0.03 -8.82
CA GLN A 328 13.68 -0.29 -8.90
C GLN A 328 12.90 0.98 -8.51
N GLY A 329 11.98 1.42 -9.36
CA GLY A 329 11.12 2.57 -9.08
C GLY A 329 11.80 3.94 -9.17
N ILE A 330 13.08 4.04 -9.52
CA ILE A 330 13.77 5.31 -9.82
C ILE A 330 14.54 5.30 -11.14
N ALA A 331 14.56 4.18 -11.86
CA ALA A 331 15.12 4.08 -13.21
C ALA A 331 14.17 4.65 -14.29
N TRP A 332 14.71 5.47 -15.19
CA TRP A 332 14.03 6.12 -16.31
C TRP A 332 14.76 5.86 -17.62
N CYS A 333 14.02 5.76 -18.71
CA CYS A 333 14.55 5.55 -20.05
C CYS A 333 15.03 6.89 -20.63
N GLY A 334 16.31 6.98 -21.00
CA GLY A 334 16.89 8.15 -21.67
C GLY A 334 16.35 8.38 -23.09
N ARG A 335 15.90 7.33 -23.79
CA ARG A 335 15.38 7.43 -25.16
C ARG A 335 13.96 7.98 -25.24
N CYS A 336 13.03 7.42 -24.46
CA CYS A 336 11.61 7.80 -24.52
C CYS A 336 11.12 8.58 -23.29
N GLY A 337 11.96 8.84 -22.29
CA GLY A 337 11.59 9.60 -21.10
C GLY A 337 10.60 8.90 -20.15
N HIS A 338 10.33 7.61 -20.34
CA HIS A 338 9.40 6.84 -19.51
C HIS A 338 10.10 6.00 -18.45
N LYS A 339 9.38 5.73 -17.36
CA LYS A 339 9.90 4.94 -16.24
C LYS A 339 10.14 3.49 -16.64
N MET A 340 11.28 2.93 -16.24
CA MET A 340 11.64 1.54 -16.50
C MET A 340 11.11 0.63 -15.40
N TYR A 341 10.74 -0.61 -15.76
CA TYR A 341 10.31 -1.63 -14.81
C TYR A 341 11.45 -2.60 -14.51
N ALA A 342 11.46 -3.06 -13.26
CA ALA A 342 12.34 -4.11 -12.79
C ALA A 342 11.79 -5.47 -13.22
N ARG A 343 12.60 -6.29 -13.90
CA ARG A 343 12.24 -7.65 -14.30
C ARG A 343 13.21 -8.64 -13.67
N TYR A 344 12.66 -9.55 -12.86
CA TYR A 344 13.36 -10.64 -12.21
C TYR A 344 13.01 -11.95 -12.93
N LYS A 345 13.70 -12.27 -14.03
CA LYS A 345 13.62 -13.59 -14.70
C LYS A 345 14.92 -14.37 -14.43
N ARG A 346 15.55 -14.96 -15.45
CA ARG A 346 16.87 -15.63 -15.33
C ARG A 346 18.01 -14.65 -15.00
N ARG A 347 17.84 -13.35 -15.26
CA ARG A 347 18.81 -12.28 -14.97
C ARG A 347 18.07 -11.00 -14.63
N ALA A 348 18.59 -10.23 -13.69
CA ALA A 348 18.10 -8.91 -13.30
C ALA A 348 18.26 -7.87 -14.41
N GLU A 349 17.15 -7.32 -14.89
CA GLU A 349 17.17 -6.28 -15.93
C GLU A 349 16.14 -5.17 -15.70
N TYR A 350 16.51 -3.95 -16.12
CA TYR A 350 15.61 -2.83 -16.29
C TYR A 350 15.12 -2.82 -17.72
N VAL A 351 13.81 -2.75 -17.90
CA VAL A 351 13.20 -2.77 -19.23
C VAL A 351 12.27 -1.58 -19.38
N CYS A 352 12.28 -0.97 -20.57
CA CYS A 352 11.33 0.07 -20.93
C CYS A 352 10.18 -0.51 -21.77
N ASN A 353 9.00 -0.75 -21.16
CA ASN A 353 7.85 -1.37 -21.85
C ASN A 353 6.89 -0.38 -22.49
N HIS A 354 7.07 0.93 -22.27
CA HIS A 354 5.99 1.89 -22.51
C HIS A 354 5.42 1.79 -23.94
N LEU A 355 6.30 1.79 -24.95
CA LEU A 355 5.92 1.64 -26.37
C LEU A 355 5.19 0.32 -26.62
N ARG A 356 5.64 -0.78 -26.01
CA ARG A 356 4.98 -2.08 -26.13
C ARG A 356 3.58 -2.12 -25.53
N SER A 357 3.42 -1.54 -24.34
CA SER A 357 2.15 -1.59 -23.62
C SER A 357 1.09 -0.64 -24.18
N HIS A 358 1.48 0.48 -24.80
CA HIS A 358 0.53 1.49 -25.28
C HIS A 358 0.42 1.58 -26.80
N GLN A 359 1.46 1.20 -27.55
CA GLN A 359 1.52 1.36 -29.01
C GLN A 359 1.71 0.02 -29.73
N GLY A 360 1.78 -1.12 -29.02
CA GLY A 360 1.99 -2.43 -29.62
C GLY A 360 3.38 -2.66 -30.24
N LEU A 361 4.30 -1.70 -30.09
CA LEU A 361 5.66 -1.77 -30.65
C LEU A 361 6.60 -2.68 -29.83
N PRO A 362 7.79 -3.03 -30.34
CA PRO A 362 8.84 -3.65 -29.55
C PRO A 362 9.19 -2.81 -28.30
N ALA A 363 9.73 -3.46 -27.26
CA ALA A 363 10.17 -2.73 -26.07
C ALA A 363 11.34 -1.80 -26.42
N CYS A 364 11.34 -0.59 -25.86
CA CYS A 364 12.26 0.48 -26.25
C CYS A 364 13.73 0.13 -25.97
N GLN A 365 14.03 -0.38 -24.77
CA GLN A 365 15.38 -0.81 -24.43
C GLN A 365 15.40 -1.75 -23.21
N TYR A 366 16.49 -2.52 -23.11
CA TYR A 366 16.78 -3.48 -22.04
C TYR A 366 18.19 -3.20 -21.50
N ILE A 367 18.32 -3.07 -20.18
CA ILE A 367 19.60 -2.77 -19.53
C ILE A 367 19.80 -3.75 -18.38
N ARG A 368 20.95 -4.43 -18.38
CA ARG A 368 21.32 -5.34 -17.28
C ARG A 368 21.74 -4.54 -16.06
N ALA A 369 21.17 -4.89 -14.92
CA ALA A 369 21.29 -4.08 -13.72
C ALA A 369 22.61 -4.16 -12.96
N PRO A 370 23.27 -5.33 -12.77
CA PRO A 370 24.33 -5.46 -11.75
C PRO A 370 25.45 -4.40 -11.84
N ARG A 371 25.86 -4.05 -13.05
CA ARG A 371 26.88 -3.02 -13.29
C ARG A 371 26.40 -1.59 -13.10
N VAL A 372 25.19 -1.33 -13.59
CA VAL A 372 24.58 0.00 -13.48
C VAL A 372 24.29 0.29 -12.02
N ASP A 373 23.74 -0.68 -11.30
CA ASP A 373 23.46 -0.60 -9.87
C ASP A 373 24.75 -0.37 -9.05
N ALA A 374 25.82 -1.10 -9.36
CA ALA A 374 27.12 -0.91 -8.71
C ALA A 374 27.71 0.49 -8.97
N ALA A 375 27.66 0.98 -10.21
CA ALA A 375 28.15 2.31 -10.56
C ALA A 375 27.36 3.42 -9.86
N VAL A 376 26.03 3.30 -9.80
CA VAL A 376 25.18 4.26 -9.08
C VAL A 376 25.41 4.20 -7.58
N ALA A 377 25.56 3.00 -7.01
CA ALA A 377 25.89 2.84 -5.59
C ALA A 377 27.23 3.49 -5.25
N GLN A 378 28.26 3.33 -6.08
CA GLN A 378 29.56 3.96 -5.88
C GLN A 378 29.48 5.49 -5.93
N ALA A 379 28.74 6.03 -6.91
CA ALA A 379 28.51 7.48 -7.01
C ALA A 379 27.75 8.03 -5.80
N PHE A 380 26.78 7.27 -5.28
CA PHE A 380 26.05 7.58 -4.05
C PHE A 380 26.96 7.63 -2.82
N LEU A 381 27.82 6.63 -2.63
CA LEU A 381 28.76 6.60 -1.51
C LEU A 381 29.77 7.76 -1.59
N THR A 382 30.26 8.07 -2.79
CA THR A 382 31.19 9.19 -3.02
C THR A 382 30.54 10.54 -2.67
N ALA A 383 29.27 10.73 -3.01
CA ALA A 383 28.53 11.96 -2.71
C ALA A 383 28.21 12.14 -1.21
N LEU A 384 28.20 11.06 -0.43
CA LEU A 384 27.87 11.07 1.00
C LEU A 384 29.06 11.26 1.94
N ALA A 385 30.28 10.99 1.46
CA ALA A 385 31.51 11.08 2.23
C ALA A 385 31.68 12.38 3.08
N PRO A 386 31.20 13.57 2.65
CA PRO A 386 31.35 14.80 3.43
C PRO A 386 30.31 15.03 4.55
N ALA A 387 29.22 14.25 4.63
CA ALA A 387 28.05 14.58 5.48
C ALA A 387 27.70 13.51 6.55
N GLU A 388 28.63 12.59 6.83
CA GLU A 388 28.34 11.33 7.53
C GLU A 388 28.06 11.44 9.04
N ILE A 389 28.64 12.46 9.71
CA ILE A 389 28.71 12.48 11.18
C ILE A 389 27.39 12.95 11.82
N ASP A 390 26.73 13.96 11.24
CA ASP A 390 25.47 14.50 11.79
C ASP A 390 24.27 13.59 11.53
N ALA A 391 24.25 12.89 10.40
CA ALA A 391 23.14 12.02 10.04
C ALA A 391 23.04 10.76 10.92
N LEU A 392 24.18 10.16 11.28
CA LEU A 392 24.23 8.95 12.10
C LEU A 392 23.90 9.23 13.58
N SER A 393 24.38 10.34 14.12
CA SER A 393 24.06 10.75 15.50
C SER A 393 22.56 11.04 15.68
N CYS A 394 21.92 11.69 14.70
CA CYS A 394 20.48 11.94 14.69
C CYS A 394 19.67 10.65 14.57
N ALA A 395 20.07 9.72 13.70
CA ALA A 395 19.39 8.43 13.54
C ALA A 395 19.41 7.61 14.85
N ARG A 396 20.53 7.63 15.59
CA ARG A 396 20.66 6.88 16.85
C ARG A 396 19.86 7.49 18.00
N ARG A 397 19.85 8.83 18.13
CA ARG A 397 18.98 9.53 19.09
C ARG A 397 17.50 9.22 18.82
N ALA A 398 17.09 9.25 17.55
CA ALA A 398 15.74 8.89 17.16
C ALA A 398 15.41 7.42 17.50
N GLN A 399 16.35 6.48 17.31
CA GLN A 399 16.14 5.07 17.66
C GLN A 399 15.97 4.85 19.17
N GLN A 400 16.81 5.49 19.99
CA GLN A 400 16.71 5.44 21.45
C GLN A 400 15.38 6.04 21.94
N GLN A 401 14.95 7.17 21.38
CA GLN A 401 13.66 7.79 21.72
C GLN A 401 12.49 6.85 21.46
N THR A 402 12.44 6.19 20.29
CA THR A 402 11.36 5.24 20.01
C THR A 402 11.43 3.97 20.85
N TYR A 403 12.62 3.48 21.19
CA TYR A 403 12.70 2.37 22.13
C TYR A 403 12.11 2.75 23.49
N LYS A 404 12.46 3.95 24.00
CA LYS A 404 11.86 4.48 25.24
C LYS A 404 10.34 4.62 25.12
N ALA A 405 9.84 5.17 24.01
CA ALA A 405 8.41 5.35 23.77
C ALA A 405 7.65 4.01 23.70
N ILE A 406 8.20 3.01 23.01
CA ILE A 406 7.62 1.66 22.93
C ILE A 406 7.59 1.01 24.31
N ARG A 407 8.68 1.14 25.07
CA ARG A 407 8.74 0.60 26.43
C ARG A 407 7.71 1.28 27.34
N SER A 408 7.61 2.61 27.31
CA SER A 408 6.62 3.38 28.07
C SER A 408 5.19 2.94 27.72
N ASN A 409 4.88 2.79 26.43
CA ASN A 409 3.57 2.31 25.97
C ASN A 409 3.26 0.88 26.47
N ALA A 410 4.25 -0.02 26.49
CA ALA A 410 4.08 -1.37 27.00
C ALA A 410 3.90 -1.40 28.52
N GLU A 411 4.60 -0.52 29.25
CA GLU A 411 4.43 -0.35 30.70
C GLU A 411 3.02 0.16 31.05
N GLN A 412 2.52 1.17 30.34
CA GLN A 412 1.14 1.66 30.52
C GLN A 412 0.08 0.62 30.17
N GLN A 413 0.29 -0.15 29.09
CA GLN A 413 -0.62 -1.23 28.70
C GLN A 413 -0.70 -2.30 29.82
N LEU A 414 0.43 -2.66 30.42
CA LEU A 414 0.45 -3.58 31.56
C LEU A 414 -0.28 -3.01 32.79
N GLU A 415 -0.02 -1.75 33.14
CA GLU A 415 -0.66 -1.09 34.28
C GLU A 415 -2.18 -1.08 34.14
N ARG A 416 -2.69 -0.79 32.94
CA ARG A 416 -4.13 -0.84 32.66
C ARG A 416 -4.70 -2.25 32.75
N ARG A 417 -4.04 -3.25 32.17
CA ARG A 417 -4.54 -4.64 32.26
C ARG A 417 -4.56 -5.14 33.70
N ARG A 418 -3.60 -4.71 34.53
CA ARG A 418 -3.62 -4.95 35.98
C ARG A 418 -4.80 -4.27 36.66
N TYR A 419 -5.10 -3.02 36.30
CA TYR A 419 -6.27 -2.31 36.82
C TYR A 419 -7.59 -2.98 36.40
N GLU A 420 -7.73 -3.39 35.14
CA GLU A 420 -8.90 -4.12 34.63
C GLU A 420 -9.10 -5.45 35.36
N ALA A 421 -8.02 -6.20 35.61
CA ALA A 421 -8.07 -7.43 36.41
C ALA A 421 -8.49 -7.16 37.87
N ALA A 422 -7.94 -6.12 38.51
CA ALA A 422 -8.32 -5.73 39.87
C ALA A 422 -9.75 -5.18 39.97
N LEU A 423 -10.27 -4.56 38.90
CA LEU A 423 -11.66 -4.14 38.83
C LEU A 423 -12.59 -5.35 38.69
N ALA A 424 -12.26 -6.29 37.81
CA ALA A 424 -13.02 -7.53 37.62
C ALA A 424 -13.04 -8.38 38.92
N GLU A 425 -11.92 -8.45 39.64
CA GLU A 425 -11.83 -9.08 40.95
C GLU A 425 -12.79 -8.44 41.96
N ARG A 426 -12.78 -7.11 42.07
CA ARG A 426 -13.68 -6.38 42.97
C ARG A 426 -15.16 -6.56 42.60
N GLN A 427 -15.47 -6.72 41.32
CA GLN A 427 -16.83 -7.01 40.86
C GLN A 427 -17.25 -8.43 41.24
N PHE A 428 -16.37 -9.41 41.05
CA PHE A 428 -16.60 -10.79 41.47
C PHE A 428 -16.79 -10.89 42.99
N ASN A 429 -15.92 -10.28 43.79
CA ASN A 429 -16.00 -10.32 45.26
C ASN A 429 -17.23 -9.61 45.84
N ARG A 430 -17.95 -8.80 45.06
CA ARG A 430 -19.18 -8.09 45.47
C ARG A 430 -20.47 -8.79 45.05
N VAL A 431 -20.38 -9.82 44.21
CA VAL A 431 -21.57 -10.53 43.74
C VAL A 431 -22.12 -11.41 44.86
N ASP A 432 -23.44 -11.54 44.92
CA ASP A 432 -24.10 -12.52 45.78
C ASP A 432 -23.74 -13.94 45.30
N PRO A 433 -23.14 -14.79 46.16
CA PRO A 433 -22.80 -16.18 45.81
C PRO A 433 -23.99 -17.03 45.35
N ASP A 434 -25.21 -16.69 45.77
CA ASP A 434 -26.42 -17.41 45.39
C ASP A 434 -26.83 -17.13 43.93
N ASN A 435 -26.35 -16.04 43.33
CA ASN A 435 -26.54 -15.74 41.92
C ASN A 435 -25.48 -16.42 41.05
N ARG A 436 -25.51 -17.75 41.02
CA ARG A 436 -24.49 -18.62 40.39
C ARG A 436 -24.14 -18.25 38.95
N LEU A 437 -25.12 -17.83 38.14
CA LEU A 437 -24.88 -17.47 36.73
C LEU A 437 -24.08 -16.16 36.60
N VAL A 438 -24.38 -15.17 37.43
CA VAL A 438 -23.65 -13.89 37.42
C VAL A 438 -22.26 -14.07 38.03
N ALA A 439 -22.14 -14.85 39.11
CA ALA A 439 -20.86 -15.19 39.71
C ALA A 439 -19.92 -15.90 38.71
N ALA A 440 -20.42 -16.93 38.00
CA ALA A 440 -19.64 -17.65 36.98
C ALA A 440 -19.22 -16.77 35.80
N GLU A 441 -20.08 -15.84 35.36
CA GLU A 441 -19.72 -14.90 34.29
C GLU A 441 -18.69 -13.85 34.74
N LEU A 442 -18.78 -13.36 35.98
CA LEU A 442 -17.80 -12.45 36.56
C LEU A 442 -16.46 -13.14 36.82
N GLU A 443 -16.48 -14.39 37.27
CA GLU A 443 -15.29 -15.24 37.40
C GLU A 443 -14.59 -15.42 36.05
N ARG A 444 -15.35 -15.79 35.00
CA ARG A 444 -14.81 -15.93 33.63
C ARG A 444 -14.19 -14.63 33.13
N ARG A 445 -14.81 -13.47 33.42
CA ARG A 445 -14.27 -12.14 33.06
C ARG A 445 -12.99 -11.83 33.84
N TRP A 446 -12.94 -12.16 35.12
CA TRP A 446 -11.75 -11.98 35.95
C TRP A 446 -10.60 -12.87 35.47
N GLU A 447 -10.85 -14.15 35.20
CA GLU A 447 -9.85 -15.05 34.60
C GLU A 447 -9.33 -14.55 33.25
N ALA A 448 -10.22 -14.05 32.39
CA ALA A 448 -9.83 -13.47 31.10
C ALA A 448 -8.93 -12.25 31.29
N ALA A 449 -9.31 -11.32 32.19
CA ALA A 449 -8.51 -10.15 32.49
C ALA A 449 -7.14 -10.51 33.10
N LEU A 450 -7.07 -11.53 33.97
CA LEU A 450 -5.81 -12.04 34.53
C LEU A 450 -4.90 -12.64 33.45
N LYS A 451 -5.46 -13.41 32.51
CA LYS A 451 -4.71 -13.97 31.36
C LYS A 451 -4.15 -12.85 30.49
N GLU A 452 -4.93 -11.81 30.20
CA GLU A 452 -4.48 -10.64 29.44
C GLU A 452 -3.39 -9.85 30.18
N ALA A 453 -3.50 -9.66 31.49
CA ALA A 453 -2.47 -9.00 32.30
C ALA A 453 -1.14 -9.77 32.30
N ARG A 454 -1.18 -11.10 32.45
CA ARG A 454 0.01 -11.96 32.34
C ARG A 454 0.65 -11.89 30.95
N ALA A 455 -0.14 -11.92 29.88
CA ALA A 455 0.38 -11.79 28.51
C ALA A 455 1.06 -10.43 28.26
N ALA A 456 0.51 -9.34 28.82
CA ALA A 456 1.13 -8.02 28.76
C ALA A 456 2.46 -7.98 29.54
N GLU A 457 2.53 -8.64 30.69
CA GLU A 457 3.74 -8.74 31.51
C GLU A 457 4.85 -9.51 30.81
N GLU A 458 4.52 -10.64 30.19
CA GLU A 458 5.45 -11.40 29.35
C GLU A 458 5.98 -10.57 28.17
N THR A 459 5.12 -9.77 27.54
CA THR A 459 5.51 -8.89 26.43
C THR A 459 6.51 -7.82 26.90
N LEU A 460 6.26 -7.20 28.06
CA LEU A 460 7.19 -6.24 28.66
C LEU A 460 8.51 -6.91 29.08
N ALA A 461 8.46 -8.12 29.64
CA ALA A 461 9.63 -8.91 29.99
C ALA A 461 10.49 -9.24 28.76
N ARG A 462 9.87 -9.61 27.64
CA ARG A 462 10.57 -9.80 26.35
C ARG A 462 11.27 -8.52 25.89
N LEU A 463 10.62 -7.36 26.00
CA LEU A 463 11.20 -6.06 25.65
C LEU A 463 12.37 -5.63 26.57
N LYS A 464 12.36 -6.08 27.83
CA LYS A 464 13.43 -5.85 28.82
C LYS A 464 14.58 -6.86 28.72
N SER A 465 14.41 -7.96 27.99
CA SER A 465 15.45 -8.99 27.90
C SER A 465 16.75 -8.46 27.27
N PRO A 466 17.94 -8.85 27.78
CA PRO A 466 19.23 -8.41 27.24
C PRO A 466 19.41 -8.75 25.75
N GLN A 467 18.86 -9.88 25.30
CA GLN A 467 18.88 -10.30 23.89
C GLN A 467 18.00 -9.41 23.00
N ALA A 468 16.79 -9.02 23.45
CA ALA A 468 15.96 -8.07 22.70
C ALA A 468 16.59 -6.67 22.67
N ILE A 469 17.20 -6.23 23.78
CA ILE A 469 17.96 -4.98 23.84
C ILE A 469 19.15 -5.02 22.88
N ALA A 470 19.88 -6.14 22.78
CA ALA A 470 21.01 -6.32 21.86
C ALA A 470 20.59 -6.43 20.37
N GLN A 471 19.43 -7.02 20.07
CA GLN A 471 18.88 -7.08 18.70
C GLN A 471 18.30 -5.74 18.23
N ILE A 472 17.71 -4.95 19.15
CA ILE A 472 17.11 -3.65 18.86
C ILE A 472 18.18 -2.54 18.87
N THR A 473 19.21 -2.69 19.70
CA THR A 473 20.35 -1.78 19.80
C THR A 473 21.51 -2.43 19.04
N PHE A 474 21.57 -2.22 17.72
CA PHE A 474 22.73 -2.62 16.93
C PHE A 474 24.04 -2.20 17.63
N GLY A 475 24.82 -3.19 18.08
CA GLY A 475 26.23 -3.02 18.47
C GLY A 475 26.51 -2.88 19.96
N ASN A 476 27.35 -3.80 20.46
CA ASN A 476 28.04 -3.79 21.76
C ASN A 476 28.52 -2.41 22.20
N LYS A 477 28.68 -2.23 23.52
CA LYS A 477 29.32 -1.05 24.15
C LYS A 477 30.70 -0.72 23.52
N ALA A 478 31.44 -1.71 23.02
CA ALA A 478 32.69 -1.55 22.26
C ALA A 478 32.53 -0.91 20.86
N LEU A 479 31.31 -0.87 20.31
CA LEU A 479 30.96 -0.16 19.08
C LEU A 479 30.63 1.31 19.35
N ASN A 480 30.23 1.69 20.58
CA ASN A 480 29.95 3.10 20.94
C ASN A 480 31.20 3.98 20.81
N ASP A 481 32.36 3.47 21.21
CA ASP A 481 33.64 4.19 21.08
C ASP A 481 34.14 4.19 19.62
N LYS A 482 33.75 3.17 18.83
CA LYS A 482 34.06 3.07 17.39
C LYS A 482 33.12 3.89 16.49
N VAL A 483 31.97 4.34 16.99
CA VAL A 483 30.97 5.14 16.23
C VAL A 483 31.42 6.59 16.04
N VAL A 484 32.24 7.13 16.96
CA VAL A 484 32.93 8.41 16.74
C VAL A 484 34.00 8.28 15.63
N HIS A 485 34.43 7.05 15.32
CA HIS A 485 35.35 6.68 14.25
C HIS A 485 34.67 6.16 12.95
N LEU A 486 33.34 6.30 12.80
CA LEU A 486 32.59 5.76 11.64
C LEU A 486 32.70 6.58 10.34
N SER A 487 33.36 7.74 10.34
CA SER A 487 33.66 8.49 9.12
C SER A 487 34.49 7.61 8.16
N GLY A 488 33.95 7.30 6.98
CA GLY A 488 34.62 6.48 5.97
C GLY A 488 34.27 4.98 5.98
N ARG A 489 33.43 4.49 6.90
CA ARG A 489 33.01 3.06 6.94
C ARG A 489 31.64 2.79 6.30
N LEU A 490 30.99 3.80 5.70
CA LEU A 490 29.73 3.62 4.98
C LEU A 490 29.83 2.59 3.83
N PRO A 491 30.92 2.51 3.06
CA PRO A 491 31.11 1.43 2.08
C PRO A 491 31.08 0.04 2.73
N GLU A 492 31.65 -0.12 3.92
CA GLU A 492 31.64 -1.40 4.65
C GLU A 492 30.22 -1.78 5.09
N ILE A 493 29.46 -0.84 5.65
CA ILE A 493 28.05 -1.04 6.03
C ILE A 493 27.19 -1.36 4.80
N TRP A 494 27.48 -0.73 3.66
CA TRP A 494 26.80 -1.00 2.40
C TRP A 494 27.02 -2.42 1.92
N THR A 495 28.24 -2.95 2.09
CA THR A 495 28.60 -4.33 1.72
C THR A 495 28.22 -5.39 2.76
N ASP A 496 27.90 -4.99 3.99
CA ASP A 496 27.51 -5.90 5.07
C ASP A 496 26.24 -6.70 4.71
N SER A 497 26.25 -7.99 5.04
CA SER A 497 25.11 -8.91 4.88
C SER A 497 23.92 -8.50 5.76
N SER A 498 24.14 -7.75 6.84
CA SER A 498 23.08 -7.19 7.70
C SER A 498 22.27 -6.06 7.04
N THR A 499 22.82 -5.46 5.97
CA THR A 499 22.16 -4.42 5.18
C THR A 499 21.37 -5.08 4.05
N THR A 500 20.04 -5.08 4.17
CA THR A 500 19.18 -5.65 3.12
C THR A 500 19.06 -4.73 1.91
N ASP A 501 18.70 -5.27 0.74
CA ASP A 501 18.52 -4.48 -0.48
C ASP A 501 17.39 -3.46 -0.33
N ALA A 502 16.37 -3.77 0.47
CA ALA A 502 15.33 -2.78 0.80
C ALA A 502 15.92 -1.55 1.52
N LYS A 503 16.90 -1.73 2.42
CA LYS A 503 17.60 -0.63 3.10
C LYS A 503 18.46 0.15 2.10
N ARG A 504 19.25 -0.53 1.26
CA ARG A 504 20.06 0.09 0.19
C ARG A 504 19.23 0.97 -0.74
N LYS A 505 18.09 0.45 -1.20
CA LYS A 505 17.11 1.21 -2.03
C LYS A 505 16.55 2.43 -1.30
N ALA A 506 16.22 2.29 -0.02
CA ALA A 506 15.71 3.39 0.77
C ALA A 506 16.74 4.52 0.91
N LEU A 507 18.01 4.18 1.14
CA LEU A 507 19.13 5.12 1.19
C LEU A 507 19.32 5.86 -0.14
N LEU A 508 19.40 5.15 -1.26
CA LEU A 508 19.53 5.76 -2.59
C LEU A 508 18.42 6.79 -2.84
N ARG A 509 17.17 6.48 -2.50
CA ARG A 509 16.01 7.34 -2.75
C ARG A 509 15.93 8.57 -1.86
N CYS A 510 16.73 8.63 -0.78
CA CYS A 510 16.85 9.84 0.05
C CYS A 510 17.55 10.96 -0.70
N LEU A 511 18.60 10.66 -1.48
CA LEU A 511 19.38 11.68 -2.21
C LEU A 511 19.10 11.70 -3.71
N ILE A 512 18.77 10.55 -4.30
CA ILE A 512 18.52 10.42 -5.74
C ILE A 512 17.04 10.68 -6.03
N ASP A 513 16.78 11.59 -6.96
CA ASP A 513 15.46 11.83 -7.51
C ASP A 513 15.11 10.76 -8.55
N LYS A 514 15.95 10.63 -9.57
CA LYS A 514 15.81 9.68 -10.67
C LYS A 514 17.17 9.33 -11.27
N VAL A 515 17.25 8.14 -11.86
CA VAL A 515 18.40 7.70 -12.65
C VAL A 515 17.92 7.47 -14.07
N ILE A 516 18.48 8.22 -15.01
CA ILE A 516 18.17 8.11 -16.43
C ILE A 516 19.21 7.17 -17.05
N LEU A 517 18.73 6.15 -17.74
CA LEU A 517 19.51 5.10 -18.35
C LEU A 517 19.30 5.11 -19.86
N ASP A 518 20.39 5.21 -20.62
CA ASP A 518 20.36 5.07 -22.06
C ASP A 518 21.35 4.00 -22.52
N ARG A 519 20.83 2.96 -23.18
CA ARG A 519 21.63 1.97 -23.87
C ARG A 519 22.19 2.66 -25.13
N GLY A 520 23.48 3.00 -25.12
CA GLY A 520 24.16 3.51 -26.32
C GLY A 520 24.21 2.47 -27.45
N GLU A 521 24.88 2.82 -28.55
CA GLU A 521 24.94 1.96 -29.75
C GLU A 521 25.75 0.66 -29.54
N HIS A 522 26.67 0.63 -28.58
CA HIS A 522 27.59 -0.49 -28.36
C HIS A 522 27.51 -1.05 -26.92
N ASP A 523 28.66 -1.19 -26.27
CA ASP A 523 28.86 -1.76 -24.94
C ASP A 523 28.78 -0.71 -23.82
N LEU A 524 28.34 0.51 -24.13
CA LEU A 524 28.18 1.59 -23.17
C LEU A 524 26.72 1.81 -22.78
N VAL A 525 26.52 2.08 -21.49
CA VAL A 525 25.26 2.59 -20.94
C VAL A 525 25.56 3.94 -20.34
N LYS A 526 24.92 4.99 -20.86
CA LYS A 526 24.98 6.33 -20.27
C LYS A 526 24.02 6.37 -19.09
N VAL A 527 24.55 6.67 -17.91
CA VAL A 527 23.83 6.73 -16.65
C VAL A 527 23.89 8.17 -16.16
N ARG A 528 22.73 8.82 -16.08
CA ARG A 528 22.60 10.19 -15.56
C ARG A 528 21.82 10.16 -14.26
N ILE A 529 22.50 10.45 -13.16
CA ILE A 529 21.91 10.52 -11.82
C ILE A 529 21.45 11.95 -11.59
N VAL A 530 20.16 12.13 -11.31
CA VAL A 530 19.58 13.42 -10.92
C VAL A 530 19.36 13.39 -9.41
N TRP A 531 20.04 14.28 -8.70
CA TRP A 531 19.96 14.42 -7.26
C TRP A 531 18.76 15.28 -6.86
N ARG A 532 18.24 15.11 -5.64
CA ARG A 532 17.11 15.93 -5.13
C ARG A 532 17.44 17.43 -5.02
N GLY A 533 18.72 17.80 -4.99
CA GLY A 533 19.19 19.19 -5.05
C GLY A 533 19.28 19.77 -6.46
N GLY A 534 18.87 19.03 -7.50
CA GLY A 534 18.94 19.46 -8.90
C GLY A 534 20.29 19.23 -9.58
N ALA A 535 21.35 18.93 -8.81
CA ALA A 535 22.63 18.50 -9.34
C ALA A 535 22.50 17.25 -10.22
N VAL A 536 23.43 17.09 -11.14
CA VAL A 536 23.46 15.97 -12.09
C VAL A 536 24.86 15.37 -12.11
N THR A 537 24.94 14.04 -12.06
CA THR A 537 26.17 13.28 -12.27
C THR A 537 25.99 12.36 -13.46
N GLU A 538 26.92 12.40 -14.42
CA GLU A 538 26.92 11.55 -15.59
C GLU A 538 28.05 10.51 -15.49
N ILE A 539 27.72 9.26 -15.80
CA ILE A 539 28.61 8.11 -15.68
C ILE A 539 28.41 7.24 -16.91
N GLU A 540 29.50 6.79 -17.50
CA GLU A 540 29.46 5.80 -18.58
C GLU A 540 29.81 4.41 -18.02
N VAL A 541 28.88 3.46 -18.19
CA VAL A 541 29.03 2.11 -17.66
C VAL A 541 29.25 1.11 -18.79
N LYS A 542 30.43 0.50 -18.80
CA LYS A 542 30.80 -0.59 -19.71
C LYS A 542 30.05 -1.88 -19.34
N VAL A 543 29.18 -2.37 -20.24
CA VAL A 543 28.39 -3.59 -20.06
C VAL A 543 28.89 -4.74 -20.94
N ARG A 544 28.44 -5.96 -20.62
CA ARG A 544 28.76 -7.16 -21.40
C ARG A 544 27.96 -7.21 -22.69
N VAL A 545 28.63 -7.54 -23.79
CA VAL A 545 28.05 -7.70 -25.13
C VAL A 545 28.32 -9.11 -25.66
N ASN A 546 27.61 -9.50 -26.73
CA ASN A 546 27.66 -10.88 -27.22
C ASN A 546 28.77 -11.12 -28.25
N SER A 547 29.26 -10.08 -28.92
CA SER A 547 30.32 -10.16 -29.93
C SER A 547 31.31 -9.00 -29.80
N VAL A 548 32.48 -9.14 -30.44
CA VAL A 548 33.54 -8.11 -30.49
C VAL A 548 33.08 -6.90 -31.28
N GLU A 549 32.30 -7.09 -32.35
CA GLU A 549 31.70 -6.01 -33.17
C GLU A 549 30.79 -5.08 -32.37
N ASN A 550 30.23 -5.56 -31.25
CA ASN A 550 29.38 -4.77 -30.38
C ASN A 550 30.15 -4.00 -29.30
N LEU A 551 31.50 -4.05 -29.32
CA LEU A 551 32.36 -3.22 -28.49
C LEU A 551 32.66 -1.90 -29.22
N THR A 552 32.72 -0.80 -28.48
CA THR A 552 33.03 0.53 -29.00
C THR A 552 34.38 0.56 -29.74
N GLN A 553 35.39 -0.15 -29.21
CA GLN A 553 36.72 -0.33 -29.86
C GLN A 553 36.85 -1.72 -30.51
N GLY A 554 35.75 -2.33 -30.94
CA GLY A 554 35.75 -3.69 -31.47
C GLY A 554 36.51 -3.86 -32.78
N VAL A 555 36.41 -2.85 -33.66
CA VAL A 555 37.11 -2.83 -34.96
C VAL A 555 38.62 -2.65 -34.76
N GLU A 556 39.01 -1.65 -33.97
CA GLU A 556 40.40 -1.36 -33.59
C GLU A 556 41.06 -2.59 -32.93
N MET A 557 40.40 -3.18 -31.93
CA MET A 557 40.90 -4.40 -31.26
C MET A 557 41.08 -5.55 -32.26
N ARG A 558 40.16 -5.71 -33.23
CA ARG A 558 40.26 -6.76 -34.23
C ARG A 558 41.47 -6.55 -35.14
N GLU A 559 41.68 -5.33 -35.62
CA GLU A 559 42.83 -4.99 -36.47
C GLU A 559 44.15 -5.18 -35.73
N ARG A 560 44.21 -4.71 -34.48
CA ARG A 560 45.38 -4.87 -33.62
C ARG A 560 45.70 -6.33 -33.31
N VAL A 561 44.69 -7.18 -33.08
CA VAL A 561 44.87 -8.63 -32.96
C VAL A 561 45.50 -9.22 -34.23
N LEU A 562 45.04 -8.82 -35.41
CA LEU A 562 45.55 -9.35 -36.68
C LEU A 562 46.97 -8.89 -36.97
N GLU A 563 47.33 -7.67 -36.60
CA GLU A 563 48.70 -7.16 -36.67
C GLU A 563 49.65 -7.97 -35.78
N LEU A 564 49.31 -8.09 -34.49
CA LEU A 564 50.12 -8.84 -33.51
C LEU A 564 50.15 -10.35 -33.79
N ALA A 565 49.10 -10.91 -34.41
CA ALA A 565 49.10 -12.31 -34.82
C ALA A 565 50.07 -12.59 -35.99
N ARG A 566 50.38 -11.58 -36.83
CA ARG A 566 51.35 -11.72 -37.93
C ARG A 566 52.80 -11.74 -37.44
N THR A 567 53.08 -11.15 -36.27
CA THR A 567 54.41 -11.18 -35.64
C THR A 567 54.70 -12.48 -34.87
N LYS A 568 53.85 -13.50 -35.01
CA LYS A 568 53.95 -14.83 -34.37
C LYS A 568 53.97 -14.81 -32.82
N LEU A 569 53.48 -13.74 -32.20
CA LEU A 569 53.31 -13.66 -30.74
C LEU A 569 52.20 -14.59 -30.25
N HIS A 570 52.33 -15.19 -29.06
CA HIS A 570 51.34 -16.12 -28.54
C HIS A 570 50.00 -15.46 -28.20
N ASP A 571 48.89 -16.19 -28.30
CA ASP A 571 47.54 -15.67 -28.02
C ASP A 571 47.42 -15.06 -26.59
N ASP A 572 48.18 -15.57 -25.62
CA ASP A 572 48.25 -15.05 -24.24
C ASP A 572 49.00 -13.71 -24.15
N GLU A 573 50.09 -13.56 -24.90
CA GLU A 573 50.91 -12.35 -24.94
C GLU A 573 50.16 -11.23 -25.67
N ILE A 574 49.50 -11.57 -26.79
CA ILE A 574 48.60 -10.67 -27.50
C ILE A 574 47.47 -10.20 -26.58
N ALA A 575 46.86 -11.11 -25.81
CA ALA A 575 45.82 -10.75 -24.85
C ALA A 575 46.32 -9.82 -23.74
N ALA A 576 47.54 -10.02 -23.24
CA ALA A 576 48.16 -9.15 -22.24
C ALA A 576 48.45 -7.75 -22.80
N ILE A 577 49.02 -7.66 -24.02
CA ILE A 577 49.29 -6.40 -24.71
C ILE A 577 47.99 -5.61 -24.90
N LEU A 578 46.95 -6.26 -25.47
CA LEU A 578 45.66 -5.61 -25.68
C LEU A 578 44.98 -5.19 -24.38
N THR A 579 45.18 -5.94 -23.30
CA THR A 579 44.69 -5.56 -21.96
C THR A 579 45.41 -4.31 -21.45
N GLY A 580 46.73 -4.20 -21.65
CA GLY A 580 47.52 -3.02 -21.33
C GLY A 580 47.16 -1.79 -22.18
N GLU A 581 46.79 -2.01 -23.45
CA GLU A 581 46.27 -0.99 -24.37
C GLU A 581 44.81 -0.56 -24.03
N GLY A 582 44.18 -1.18 -23.03
CA GLY A 582 42.84 -0.82 -22.53
C GLY A 582 41.68 -1.51 -23.25
N HIS A 583 41.96 -2.45 -24.15
CA HIS A 583 40.94 -3.28 -24.80
C HIS A 583 40.38 -4.34 -23.85
N ARG A 584 39.22 -4.90 -24.21
CA ARG A 584 38.60 -5.96 -23.42
C ARG A 584 37.78 -6.93 -24.26
N SER A 585 37.54 -8.12 -23.74
CA SER A 585 36.66 -9.10 -24.40
C SER A 585 35.16 -8.83 -24.18
N PRO A 586 34.26 -9.28 -25.09
CA PRO A 586 32.81 -9.04 -24.98
C PRO A 586 32.17 -9.43 -23.65
N LYS A 587 32.65 -10.53 -23.07
CA LYS A 587 32.18 -11.09 -21.79
C LYS A 587 33.12 -10.79 -20.60
N CYS A 588 34.35 -10.35 -20.87
CA CYS A 588 35.36 -10.06 -19.85
C CYS A 588 35.55 -8.54 -19.73
N PRO A 589 35.26 -7.94 -18.57
CA PRO A 589 35.39 -6.51 -18.37
C PRO A 589 36.83 -6.04 -18.20
N ASP A 590 37.61 -6.88 -17.53
CA ASP A 590 38.84 -6.50 -16.86
C ASP A 590 40.06 -6.74 -17.74
N GLY A 591 39.82 -7.14 -19.00
CA GLY A 591 40.86 -7.34 -19.99
C GLY A 591 40.41 -8.21 -21.16
N VAL A 592 41.36 -8.52 -22.02
CA VAL A 592 41.21 -9.43 -23.15
C VAL A 592 41.54 -10.85 -22.71
N LEU A 593 40.65 -11.79 -23.00
CA LEU A 593 40.90 -13.21 -22.80
C LEU A 593 41.63 -13.79 -24.02
N PRO A 594 42.60 -14.70 -23.82
CA PRO A 594 43.30 -15.37 -24.91
C PRO A 594 42.36 -16.10 -25.89
N ILE A 595 41.26 -16.67 -25.38
CA ILE A 595 40.22 -17.31 -26.21
C ILE A 595 39.56 -16.33 -27.20
N THR A 596 39.48 -15.04 -26.84
CA THR A 596 38.89 -14.01 -27.70
C THR A 596 39.85 -13.68 -28.84
N VAL A 597 41.15 -13.57 -28.55
CA VAL A 597 42.22 -13.40 -29.54
C VAL A 597 42.22 -14.59 -30.51
N GLN A 598 42.23 -15.81 -29.96
CA GLN A 598 42.18 -17.05 -30.75
C GLN A 598 40.96 -17.06 -31.69
N ARG A 599 39.78 -16.67 -31.19
CA ARG A 599 38.56 -16.65 -32.00
C ARG A 599 38.64 -15.64 -33.14
N ILE A 600 39.15 -14.43 -32.88
CA ILE A 600 39.36 -13.40 -33.91
C ILE A 600 40.34 -13.91 -34.98
N ARG A 601 41.46 -14.49 -34.54
CA ARG A 601 42.49 -15.05 -35.41
C ARG A 601 41.94 -16.18 -36.30
N PHE A 602 41.17 -17.11 -35.72
CA PHE A 602 40.55 -18.21 -36.45
C PHE A 602 39.49 -17.73 -37.45
N GLN A 603 38.73 -16.70 -37.12
CA GLN A 603 37.77 -16.08 -38.03
C GLN A 603 38.45 -15.40 -39.22
N ALA A 604 39.69 -14.92 -39.04
CA ALA A 604 40.50 -14.32 -40.10
C ALA A 604 41.36 -15.33 -40.88
N GLY A 605 41.18 -16.64 -40.67
CA GLY A 605 41.90 -17.68 -41.42
C GLY A 605 43.36 -17.89 -40.99
N LEU A 606 43.86 -17.22 -39.95
CA LEU A 606 45.24 -17.29 -39.47
C LEU A 606 45.47 -18.51 -38.54
N LYS A 607 45.05 -19.70 -38.99
CA LYS A 607 45.28 -20.97 -38.27
C LYS A 607 46.75 -21.40 -38.45
N GLY A 608 47.46 -21.67 -37.35
CA GLY A 608 48.84 -22.21 -37.38
C GLY A 608 50.00 -21.21 -37.30
N LEU A 609 49.75 -19.89 -37.21
CA LEU A 609 50.80 -18.85 -37.10
C LEU A 609 51.42 -18.69 -35.70
N THR A 610 50.88 -19.41 -34.72
CA THR A 610 51.29 -19.35 -33.33
C THR A 610 51.40 -20.77 -32.80
N GLU A 611 52.57 -21.15 -32.30
CA GLU A 611 52.70 -22.36 -31.49
C GLU A 611 51.74 -22.23 -30.30
N GLN A 612 50.85 -23.20 -30.11
CA GLN A 612 50.07 -23.26 -28.88
C GLN A 612 51.03 -23.71 -27.78
N ARG A 613 51.36 -22.82 -26.83
CA ARG A 613 51.89 -23.30 -25.56
C ARG A 613 50.83 -24.24 -24.98
N THR A 614 51.18 -25.51 -24.79
CA THR A 614 50.49 -26.32 -23.79
C THR A 614 50.52 -25.47 -22.51
N ARG A 615 49.35 -25.24 -21.92
CA ARG A 615 49.14 -24.27 -20.82
C ARG A 615 50.02 -24.54 -19.59
N TRP A 616 50.77 -25.64 -19.60
CA TRP A 616 51.49 -26.24 -18.49
C TRP A 616 52.91 -26.54 -18.93
N ARG A 617 53.90 -25.80 -18.41
CA ARG A 617 55.30 -26.26 -18.43
C ARG A 617 55.44 -27.28 -17.29
N HIS A 618 55.72 -28.51 -17.64
CA HIS A 618 56.07 -29.57 -16.70
C HIS A 618 57.44 -30.16 -17.07
N SER A 619 58.10 -30.78 -16.10
CA SER A 619 59.37 -31.49 -16.33
C SER A 619 59.20 -32.59 -17.40
N PRO A 620 60.26 -32.96 -18.13
CA PRO A 620 60.23 -34.05 -19.11
C PRO A 620 59.72 -35.40 -18.55
N ASP A 621 59.80 -35.55 -17.22
CA ASP A 621 59.38 -36.72 -16.47
C ASP A 621 57.87 -36.76 -16.21
N LEU A 622 57.12 -35.72 -16.62
CA LEU A 622 55.67 -35.61 -16.48
C LEU A 622 55.03 -35.37 -17.85
N LEU A 623 53.87 -35.99 -18.08
CA LEU A 623 53.03 -35.83 -19.26
C LEU A 623 51.73 -35.12 -18.88
N SER A 624 51.31 -34.16 -19.69
CA SER A 624 49.98 -33.58 -19.57
C SER A 624 48.93 -34.59 -20.04
N ALA A 625 47.67 -34.38 -19.66
CA ALA A 625 46.55 -35.19 -20.18
C ALA A 625 46.50 -35.21 -21.74
N GLN A 626 47.04 -34.18 -22.40
CA GLN A 626 47.06 -34.10 -23.86
C GLN A 626 48.21 -34.93 -24.46
N GLU A 627 49.40 -34.91 -23.84
CA GLU A 627 50.53 -35.73 -24.29
C GLU A 627 50.32 -37.20 -23.95
N LEU A 628 49.82 -37.54 -22.76
CA LEU A 628 49.48 -38.92 -22.41
C LEU A 628 48.42 -39.51 -23.36
N ALA A 629 47.42 -38.70 -23.71
CA ALA A 629 46.42 -39.09 -24.70
C ALA A 629 47.03 -39.32 -26.09
N GLY A 630 48.00 -38.49 -26.49
CA GLY A 630 48.78 -38.68 -27.70
C GLY A 630 49.59 -39.98 -27.69
N VAL A 631 50.32 -40.25 -26.59
CA VAL A 631 51.13 -41.47 -26.42
C VAL A 631 50.27 -42.74 -26.45
N LEU A 632 49.05 -42.68 -25.88
CA LEU A 632 48.10 -43.81 -25.85
C LEU A 632 47.16 -43.87 -27.06
N ASN A 633 47.27 -42.90 -27.99
CA ASN A 633 46.36 -42.71 -29.11
C ASN A 633 44.87 -42.77 -28.71
N ILE A 634 44.49 -41.94 -27.73
CA ILE A 634 43.12 -41.80 -27.21
C ILE A 634 42.63 -40.36 -27.27
N PRO A 635 41.30 -40.14 -27.29
CA PRO A 635 40.75 -38.81 -27.10
C PRO A 635 41.06 -38.27 -25.70
N VAL A 636 41.61 -37.06 -25.60
CA VAL A 636 41.90 -36.38 -24.31
C VAL A 636 40.66 -36.33 -23.40
N ASN A 637 39.47 -36.15 -23.98
CA ASN A 637 38.20 -36.15 -23.24
C ASN A 637 37.94 -37.46 -22.49
N TRP A 638 38.44 -38.60 -22.98
CA TRP A 638 38.26 -39.89 -22.32
C TRP A 638 38.94 -39.89 -20.94
N LEU A 639 40.16 -39.37 -20.83
CA LEU A 639 40.87 -39.24 -19.56
C LEU A 639 40.08 -38.38 -18.56
N TYR A 640 39.59 -37.21 -19.00
CA TYR A 640 38.77 -36.34 -18.13
C TYR A 640 37.44 -36.97 -17.70
N VAL A 641 36.85 -37.83 -18.54
CA VAL A 641 35.64 -38.59 -18.18
C VAL A 641 35.96 -39.62 -17.10
N GLN A 642 37.06 -40.37 -17.22
CA GLN A 642 37.45 -41.35 -16.20
C GLN A 642 37.81 -40.69 -14.86
N ILE A 643 38.44 -39.52 -14.88
CA ILE A 643 38.70 -38.71 -13.67
C ILE A 643 37.38 -38.26 -13.03
N ARG A 644 36.45 -37.73 -13.83
CA ARG A 644 35.14 -37.28 -13.32
C ARG A 644 34.28 -38.42 -12.79
N GLN A 645 34.42 -39.62 -13.35
CA GLN A 645 33.73 -40.83 -12.91
C GLN A 645 34.42 -41.53 -11.73
N GLY A 646 35.58 -41.05 -11.26
CA GLY A 646 36.31 -41.63 -10.14
C GLY A 646 36.99 -42.98 -10.45
N ARG A 647 37.11 -43.35 -11.73
CA ARG A 647 37.83 -44.55 -12.19
C ARG A 647 39.33 -44.32 -12.33
N LEU A 648 39.72 -43.06 -12.56
CA LEU A 648 41.12 -42.63 -12.57
C LEU A 648 41.29 -41.56 -11.49
N LEU A 649 41.89 -41.92 -10.37
CA LEU A 649 42.17 -41.01 -9.27
C LEU A 649 43.57 -40.42 -9.46
N ILE A 650 43.67 -39.10 -9.53
CA ILE A 650 44.94 -38.40 -9.68
C ILE A 650 44.85 -37.02 -9.05
N ASP A 651 45.89 -36.64 -8.32
CA ASP A 651 45.93 -35.33 -7.67
C ASP A 651 46.09 -34.23 -8.71
N ARG A 652 45.50 -33.08 -8.40
CA ARG A 652 45.61 -31.91 -9.25
C ARG A 652 46.89 -31.17 -8.87
N HIS A 653 47.81 -31.06 -9.81
CA HIS A 653 49.06 -30.33 -9.61
C HIS A 653 48.76 -28.86 -9.24
N PRO A 654 49.61 -28.16 -8.45
CA PRO A 654 49.41 -26.75 -8.07
C PRO A 654 49.20 -25.78 -9.24
N SER A 655 49.68 -26.14 -10.44
CA SER A 655 49.40 -25.38 -11.67
C SER A 655 47.93 -25.46 -12.09
N GLY A 656 47.16 -26.45 -11.63
CA GLY A 656 45.76 -26.67 -11.97
C GLY A 656 45.54 -27.72 -13.07
N ALA A 657 46.60 -28.41 -13.50
CA ALA A 657 46.57 -29.52 -14.44
C ALA A 657 46.56 -30.89 -13.75
N HIS A 658 46.06 -31.92 -14.44
CA HIS A 658 46.37 -33.30 -14.10
C HIS A 658 47.63 -33.72 -14.86
N LEU A 659 48.71 -33.99 -14.13
CA LEU A 659 50.01 -34.36 -14.68
C LEU A 659 50.30 -35.82 -14.33
N PHE A 660 50.67 -36.61 -15.33
CA PHE A 660 50.95 -38.03 -15.20
C PHE A 660 52.46 -38.26 -15.23
N SER A 661 53.00 -39.23 -14.49
CA SER A 661 54.42 -39.54 -14.65
C SER A 661 54.69 -40.19 -16.01
N ASN A 662 55.77 -39.77 -16.65
CA ASN A 662 56.28 -40.29 -17.91
C ASN A 662 57.06 -41.60 -17.68
N THR A 663 56.46 -42.52 -16.93
CA THR A 663 57.05 -43.84 -16.64
C THR A 663 56.23 -44.91 -17.35
N SER A 664 56.90 -45.89 -17.96
CA SER A 664 56.23 -47.00 -18.66
C SER A 664 55.14 -47.66 -17.80
N ARG A 665 55.34 -47.76 -16.48
CA ARG A 665 54.36 -48.28 -15.52
C ARG A 665 53.02 -47.52 -15.51
N VAL A 666 53.03 -46.19 -15.56
CA VAL A 666 51.81 -45.37 -15.53
C VAL A 666 51.11 -45.38 -16.89
N ILE A 667 51.89 -45.35 -17.97
CA ILE A 667 51.35 -45.46 -19.34
C ILE A 667 50.67 -46.83 -19.54
N GLU A 668 51.28 -47.91 -19.08
CA GLU A 668 50.71 -49.26 -19.11
C GLU A 668 49.45 -49.36 -18.23
N ALA A 669 49.47 -48.80 -17.02
CA ALA A 669 48.34 -48.85 -16.10
C ALA A 669 47.10 -48.13 -16.67
N VAL A 670 47.28 -46.96 -17.29
CA VAL A 670 46.19 -46.24 -17.97
C VAL A 670 45.72 -46.99 -19.22
N ARG A 671 46.62 -47.71 -19.92
CA ARG A 671 46.25 -48.60 -21.03
C ARG A 671 45.41 -49.79 -20.55
N LYS A 672 45.76 -50.42 -19.42
CA LYS A 672 44.98 -51.50 -18.80
C LYS A 672 43.59 -51.03 -18.33
N LEU A 673 43.50 -49.83 -17.74
CA LEU A 673 42.21 -49.20 -17.41
C LEU A 673 41.34 -48.98 -18.65
N ARG A 674 41.95 -48.59 -19.78
CA ARG A 674 41.23 -48.43 -21.06
C ARG A 674 40.74 -49.77 -21.61
N ASN A 675 41.55 -50.81 -21.53
CA ASN A 675 41.24 -52.14 -22.03
C ASN A 675 40.26 -52.92 -21.13
N HIS A 676 39.76 -52.31 -20.05
CA HIS A 676 38.92 -52.95 -19.04
C HIS A 676 39.61 -54.11 -18.29
N GLU A 677 40.94 -54.11 -18.25
CA GLU A 677 41.74 -55.04 -17.44
C GLU A 677 41.84 -54.57 -15.98
N LEU A 678 41.48 -53.31 -15.71
CA LEU A 678 41.37 -52.70 -14.39
C LEU A 678 40.05 -51.91 -14.31
N ASP A 679 39.33 -52.02 -13.19
CA ASP A 679 38.10 -51.24 -12.96
C ASP A 679 38.39 -49.84 -12.41
N HIS A 680 39.45 -49.71 -11.61
CA HIS A 680 39.89 -48.47 -10.96
C HIS A 680 41.42 -48.37 -10.96
N LEU A 681 41.92 -47.14 -11.14
CA LEU A 681 43.35 -46.82 -11.11
C LEU A 681 43.58 -45.58 -10.22
N ASP A 682 44.43 -45.73 -9.20
CA ASP A 682 44.83 -44.64 -8.31
C ASP A 682 46.30 -44.25 -8.54
N LEU A 683 46.52 -42.99 -8.88
CA LEU A 683 47.81 -42.36 -9.19
C LEU A 683 48.09 -41.16 -8.27
N ARG A 684 47.37 -41.05 -7.15
CA ARG A 684 47.61 -40.02 -6.13
C ARG A 684 48.92 -40.30 -5.37
N ILE A 685 49.59 -39.25 -4.89
CA ILE A 685 50.80 -39.40 -4.08
C ILE A 685 50.35 -39.63 -2.63
N THR A 686 50.34 -40.88 -2.17
CA THR A 686 50.17 -41.19 -0.75
C THR A 686 51.48 -40.93 0.00
N GLU A 687 51.55 -39.86 0.79
CA GLU A 687 52.55 -39.76 1.86
C GLU A 687 52.26 -40.87 2.90
N PRO A 688 53.23 -41.73 3.26
CA PRO A 688 53.06 -42.67 4.36
C PRO A 688 53.48 -41.98 5.65
N HIS A 689 52.54 -41.68 6.56
CA HIS A 689 52.68 -41.75 8.02
C HIS A 689 51.40 -41.19 8.68
N GLU A 690 50.66 -42.05 9.37
CA GLU A 690 50.40 -41.91 10.81
C GLU A 690 49.60 -43.12 11.29
N GLU A 691 50.24 -43.88 12.18
CA GLU A 691 49.62 -44.90 13.02
C GLU A 691 48.58 -44.26 13.94
N GLY A 692 47.53 -45.01 14.29
CA GLY A 692 46.69 -44.74 15.46
C GLY A 692 45.35 -44.08 15.15
N HIS A 693 44.32 -44.88 14.97
CA HIS A 693 43.28 -45.08 15.99
C HIS A 693 42.10 -45.85 15.40
N SER A 694 42.00 -47.11 15.81
CA SER A 694 40.76 -47.86 15.90
C SER A 694 39.76 -47.18 16.83
N HIS A 695 38.52 -47.03 16.39
CA HIS A 695 37.21 -47.10 17.09
C HIS A 695 36.19 -46.58 16.05
N GLY A 696 35.09 -47.23 15.72
CA GLY A 696 34.12 -48.00 16.50
C GLY A 696 32.78 -47.75 15.82
#